data_AF-A0A9E3RYW9-F1
#
_entry.id   AF-A0A9E3RYW9-F1
#
_cell.length_a   1.000
_cell.length_b   1.000
_cell.length_c   1.000
_cell.angle_alpha   90.00
_cell.angle_beta   90.00
_cell.angle_gamma   90.00
#
_symmetry.space_group_name_H-M   'P 1'
#
loop_
_entity.id
_entity.type
_entity.pdbx_description
1 polymer ?
#
loop_
_entity_poly.entity_id
_entity_poly.type
_entity_poly.pdbx_seq_one_letter_code
_entity_poly.pdbx_strand_id
1 'polypeptide(L)'
;MFQEEIGASVWLQAPTGAERLARALIDDIRDKADLGHLADAAFFRVFVSTLFAQYFLSGGHFRIAHDMLVASVGIGGSQSEAGGQFELGPQDIAEFFASPRPAIRGYADSVMISWICAVYYYVRKYSALQEMASRFQPTALSVLCRDPSNLPAEAEIERTKAVCCLGNWADIFDHPSAGGMATLIWSIFESPIRSTRSKAMAGVTLSTKMGARTGIPTIEWARRTLSQYSEALEPRERVQLLASIIASRLERSQKYEELLVAIDEMRAGEYLAGHDPLLEAVNQSRLCDMLTPAIVALANDGDVHSILTLLAVWFGLPRTQVRQDSCLIHIPSHEKGSLFATPGNVCLFEDDRGSLHARVIGLTNDCLGLNVTTQGPNGPILKAKPEGTLPIVAPLKDWENAIQEFHATAQLKAKASIQTSTAMLHFPFLPLPTQAILQKEIGLCWPLITSFELPLQDRTLRRALVWGCGTRWAKHEVPLVSGALTNYGVDTMSRCEANCTHDEFLGAFANPEIDLLWIAGHGNYNFDRPDLSELQVGSTSPKWICAKELLKRKKNAQRRLVVFNFCFGGKALISNAPAKVGIGPMLASNDQAIITHLWPVDDEVAMDYGLDLVARLCAGASYFEAFCSSLDSLRECKPVDIRNWGSPVFYE
;
A
#
# COMPACT_ATOMS: atom_id res chain seq x y z
N MET A 1 -22.65 11.20 -31.59
CA MET A 1 -23.56 11.33 -30.43
C MET A 1 -22.81 11.39 -29.09
N PHE A 2 -22.48 10.31 -28.37
CA PHE A 2 -21.78 10.43 -27.04
C PHE A 2 -20.35 11.03 -27.11
N GLN A 3 -19.66 10.87 -28.25
CA GLN A 3 -18.36 11.51 -28.51
C GLN A 3 -18.44 13.00 -28.90
N GLU A 4 -19.63 13.50 -29.25
CA GLU A 4 -19.80 14.89 -29.72
C GLU A 4 -20.44 15.80 -28.67
N GLU A 5 -21.23 15.27 -27.73
CA GLU A 5 -21.88 16.07 -26.69
C GLU A 5 -21.03 16.29 -25.42
N ILE A 6 -20.01 15.46 -25.20
CA ILE A 6 -19.07 15.64 -24.09
C ILE A 6 -17.70 15.88 -24.72
N GLY A 7 -17.18 17.11 -24.61
CA GLY A 7 -15.80 17.45 -24.97
C GLY A 7 -14.78 16.70 -24.09
N ALA A 8 -14.70 15.39 -24.28
CA ALA A 8 -14.07 14.44 -23.38
C ALA A 8 -12.54 14.53 -23.37
N SER A 9 -11.92 15.05 -24.43
CA SER A 9 -10.46 15.11 -24.54
C SER A 9 -9.79 16.12 -23.61
N VAL A 10 -10.52 17.16 -23.15
CA VAL A 10 -9.96 18.23 -22.30
C VAL A 10 -10.28 18.02 -20.82
N TRP A 11 -11.41 17.39 -20.48
CA TRP A 11 -11.81 17.15 -19.08
C TRP A 11 -11.18 15.91 -18.44
N LEU A 12 -10.78 14.92 -19.25
CA LEU A 12 -10.16 13.66 -18.77
C LEU A 12 -8.67 13.79 -18.41
N GLN A 13 -8.04 14.95 -18.67
CA GLN A 13 -6.61 15.15 -18.38
C GLN A 13 -6.33 15.51 -16.91
N ALA A 14 -7.35 15.89 -16.14
CA ALA A 14 -7.23 16.09 -14.70
C ALA A 14 -8.05 15.01 -13.95
N PRO A 15 -7.45 14.26 -13.00
CA PRO A 15 -8.15 13.24 -12.22
C PRO A 15 -9.44 13.77 -11.57
N THR A 16 -9.43 15.02 -11.10
CA THR A 16 -10.59 15.68 -10.48
C THR A 16 -11.75 15.96 -11.46
N GLY A 17 -11.50 15.99 -12.77
CA GLY A 17 -12.53 16.11 -13.80
C GLY A 17 -13.22 14.77 -14.06
N ALA A 18 -12.42 13.71 -14.23
CA ALA A 18 -12.92 12.34 -14.39
C ALA A 18 -13.72 11.86 -13.17
N GLU A 19 -13.25 12.16 -11.96
CA GLU A 19 -13.96 11.81 -10.71
C GLU A 19 -15.29 12.54 -10.57
N ARG A 20 -15.34 13.84 -10.88
CA ARG A 20 -16.59 14.62 -10.87
C ARG A 20 -17.59 14.12 -11.90
N LEU A 21 -17.11 13.81 -13.12
CA LEU A 21 -17.94 13.23 -14.17
C LEU A 21 -18.48 11.86 -13.74
N ALA A 22 -17.63 11.01 -13.16
CA ALA A 22 -18.04 9.68 -12.73
C ALA A 22 -19.07 9.74 -11.59
N ARG A 23 -18.92 10.67 -10.63
CA ARG A 23 -19.92 10.90 -9.57
C ARG A 23 -21.24 11.42 -10.13
N ALA A 24 -21.19 12.46 -10.97
CA ALA A 24 -22.39 13.01 -11.62
C ALA A 24 -23.11 11.95 -12.45
N LEU A 25 -22.35 11.05 -13.08
CA LEU A 25 -22.90 9.97 -13.88
C LEU A 25 -23.46 8.82 -13.01
N ILE A 26 -22.89 8.53 -11.84
CA ILE A 26 -23.53 7.65 -10.84
C ILE A 26 -24.87 8.22 -10.41
N ASP A 27 -24.94 9.52 -10.13
CA ASP A 27 -26.17 10.17 -9.67
C ASP A 27 -27.22 10.17 -10.79
N ASP A 28 -26.84 10.50 -12.03
CA ASP A 28 -27.72 10.41 -13.22
C ASP A 28 -28.18 8.98 -13.52
N ILE A 29 -27.30 7.98 -13.34
CA ILE A 29 -27.63 6.55 -13.44
C ILE A 29 -28.73 6.18 -12.44
N ARG A 30 -28.62 6.68 -11.20
CA ARG A 30 -29.59 6.40 -10.12
C ARG A 30 -30.92 7.06 -10.43
N ASP A 31 -30.91 8.35 -10.79
CA ASP A 31 -32.12 9.12 -11.10
C ASP A 31 -32.88 8.54 -12.30
N LYS A 32 -32.18 8.00 -13.31
CA LYS A 32 -32.82 7.37 -14.49
C LYS A 32 -33.37 5.98 -14.23
N ALA A 33 -32.85 5.25 -13.24
CA ALA A 33 -33.39 3.95 -12.85
C ALA A 33 -34.85 4.06 -12.35
N ASP A 34 -35.20 5.20 -11.75
CA ASP A 34 -36.54 5.48 -11.23
C ASP A 34 -37.58 5.81 -12.33
N LEU A 35 -37.15 6.06 -13.58
CA LEU A 35 -38.01 6.50 -14.69
C LEU A 35 -38.56 5.36 -15.58
N GLY A 36 -38.38 4.08 -15.20
CA GLY A 36 -39.08 2.95 -15.86
C GLY A 36 -38.50 2.45 -17.20
N HIS A 37 -37.32 2.93 -17.62
CA HIS A 37 -36.58 2.40 -18.79
C HIS A 37 -35.56 1.32 -18.39
N LEU A 38 -36.05 0.22 -17.79
CA LEU A 38 -35.22 -0.78 -17.08
C LEU A 38 -34.07 -1.38 -17.91
N ALA A 39 -34.31 -1.80 -19.15
CA ALA A 39 -33.28 -2.45 -19.99
C ALA A 39 -32.17 -1.47 -20.45
N ASP A 40 -32.49 -0.19 -20.62
CA ASP A 40 -31.51 0.85 -20.98
C ASP A 40 -30.72 1.32 -19.76
N ALA A 41 -31.38 1.37 -18.60
CA ALA A 41 -30.75 1.67 -17.33
C ALA A 41 -29.74 0.56 -16.95
N ALA A 42 -30.09 -0.72 -17.10
CA ALA A 42 -29.17 -1.84 -16.84
C ALA A 42 -27.94 -1.81 -17.76
N PHE A 43 -28.14 -1.52 -19.06
CA PHE A 43 -27.02 -1.32 -19.99
C PHE A 43 -26.11 -0.18 -19.58
N PHE A 44 -26.68 1.00 -19.33
CA PHE A 44 -25.90 2.18 -18.99
C PHE A 44 -25.16 1.98 -17.66
N ARG A 45 -25.81 1.36 -16.66
CA ARG A 45 -25.19 0.93 -15.39
C ARG A 45 -23.98 0.04 -15.60
N VAL A 46 -24.17 -1.13 -16.21
CA VAL A 46 -23.10 -2.13 -16.35
C VAL A 46 -22.00 -1.60 -17.26
N PHE A 47 -22.34 -1.07 -18.44
CA PHE A 47 -21.37 -0.61 -19.42
C PHE A 47 -20.50 0.52 -18.88
N VAL A 48 -21.14 1.60 -18.41
CA VAL A 48 -20.40 2.80 -18.04
C VAL A 48 -19.63 2.57 -16.75
N SER A 49 -20.23 1.92 -15.76
CA SER A 49 -19.52 1.57 -14.53
C SER A 49 -18.34 0.65 -14.78
N THR A 50 -18.43 -0.28 -15.75
CA THR A 50 -17.29 -1.13 -16.13
C THR A 50 -16.14 -0.31 -16.70
N LEU A 51 -16.43 0.60 -17.64
CA LEU A 51 -15.41 1.45 -18.25
C LEU A 51 -14.72 2.32 -17.20
N PHE A 52 -15.49 2.97 -16.32
CA PHE A 52 -14.92 3.77 -15.24
C PHE A 52 -14.18 2.91 -14.22
N ALA A 53 -14.70 1.75 -13.84
CA ALA A 53 -14.00 0.83 -12.94
C ALA A 53 -12.62 0.45 -13.53
N GLN A 54 -12.55 0.10 -14.81
CA GLN A 54 -11.27 -0.22 -15.47
C GLN A 54 -10.31 0.98 -15.52
N TYR A 55 -10.82 2.16 -15.85
CA TYR A 55 -10.02 3.39 -15.85
C TYR A 55 -9.45 3.67 -14.46
N PHE A 56 -10.29 3.65 -13.43
CA PHE A 56 -9.89 3.91 -12.05
C PHE A 56 -9.00 2.80 -11.48
N LEU A 57 -9.22 1.52 -11.81
CA LEU A 57 -8.31 0.43 -11.46
C LEU A 57 -6.92 0.64 -12.06
N SER A 58 -6.84 1.10 -13.30
CA SER A 58 -5.58 1.33 -14.01
C SER A 58 -4.82 2.54 -13.45
N GLY A 59 -5.53 3.60 -13.03
CA GLY A 59 -4.94 4.72 -12.28
C GLY A 59 -4.75 4.44 -10.78
N GLY A 60 -5.21 3.28 -10.31
CA GLY A 60 -5.22 2.86 -8.91
C GLY A 60 -6.04 3.75 -7.96
N HIS A 61 -7.15 4.29 -8.45
CA HIS A 61 -8.21 4.91 -7.66
C HIS A 61 -9.20 3.85 -7.16
N PHE A 62 -8.74 2.96 -6.28
CA PHE A 62 -9.43 1.72 -5.94
C PHE A 62 -10.78 1.91 -5.24
N ARG A 63 -10.94 2.96 -4.43
CA ARG A 63 -12.22 3.29 -3.81
C ARG A 63 -13.27 3.70 -4.84
N ILE A 64 -12.87 4.49 -5.84
CA ILE A 64 -13.79 4.89 -6.90
C ILE A 64 -14.11 3.67 -7.77
N ALA A 65 -13.11 2.83 -8.06
CA ALA A 65 -13.36 1.55 -8.73
C ALA A 65 -14.34 0.67 -7.95
N HIS A 66 -14.20 0.57 -6.62
CA HIS A 66 -15.16 -0.13 -5.76
C HIS A 66 -16.58 0.40 -5.94
N ASP A 67 -16.76 1.72 -5.83
CA ASP A 67 -18.07 2.35 -5.94
C ASP A 67 -18.69 2.11 -7.33
N MET A 68 -17.89 2.15 -8.40
CA MET A 68 -18.34 1.79 -9.76
C MET A 68 -18.73 0.31 -9.86
N LEU A 69 -17.92 -0.60 -9.31
CA LEU A 69 -18.22 -2.03 -9.34
C LEU A 69 -19.50 -2.34 -8.56
N VAL A 70 -19.73 -1.72 -7.41
CA VAL A 70 -20.99 -1.87 -6.66
C VAL A 70 -22.16 -1.25 -7.43
N ALA A 71 -22.00 -0.05 -7.99
CA ALA A 71 -23.04 0.62 -8.79
C ALA A 71 -23.43 -0.17 -10.05
N SER A 72 -22.53 -1.01 -10.58
CA SER A 72 -22.81 -1.84 -11.75
C SER A 72 -23.86 -2.93 -11.52
N VAL A 73 -24.12 -3.34 -10.28
CA VAL A 73 -25.00 -4.47 -9.92
C VAL A 73 -25.91 -4.21 -8.70
N GLY A 74 -25.89 -3.00 -8.14
CA GLY A 74 -26.71 -2.61 -6.99
C GLY A 74 -28.10 -2.15 -7.43
N ILE A 75 -29.15 -2.76 -6.87
CA ILE A 75 -30.53 -2.27 -7.02
C ILE A 75 -30.71 -1.10 -6.04
N GLY A 76 -31.21 0.03 -6.54
CA GLY A 76 -31.32 1.30 -5.81
C GLY A 76 -31.78 1.16 -4.36
N GLY A 77 -30.84 1.32 -3.43
CA GLY A 77 -31.09 1.66 -2.04
C GLY A 77 -30.44 3.01 -1.79
N SER A 78 -31.18 3.95 -1.19
CA SER A 78 -30.57 5.17 -0.68
C SER A 78 -29.42 4.76 0.24
N GLN A 79 -28.24 5.32 0.02
CA GLN A 79 -27.20 5.26 1.03
C GLN A 79 -27.74 6.01 2.26
N SER A 80 -28.39 5.30 3.19
CA SER A 80 -28.39 5.78 4.55
C SER A 80 -26.93 5.78 4.96
N GLU A 81 -26.41 6.97 5.24
CA GLU A 81 -25.07 7.17 5.81
C GLU A 81 -24.82 6.10 6.89
N ALA A 82 -23.73 5.34 6.75
CA ALA A 82 -23.32 4.20 7.56
C ALA A 82 -24.04 2.85 7.30
N GLY A 83 -23.53 2.07 6.33
CA GLY A 83 -23.57 0.60 6.41
C GLY A 83 -24.81 -0.10 5.84
N GLY A 84 -25.52 0.50 4.89
CA GLY A 84 -26.58 -0.20 4.15
C GLY A 84 -26.07 -1.48 3.46
N GLN A 85 -26.78 -2.59 3.63
CA GLN A 85 -26.56 -3.79 2.83
C GLN A 85 -26.99 -3.49 1.39
N PHE A 86 -26.09 -3.68 0.42
CA PHE A 86 -26.44 -3.60 -0.99
C PHE A 86 -27.19 -4.88 -1.38
N GLU A 87 -28.44 -4.75 -1.84
CA GLU A 87 -29.10 -5.86 -2.53
C GLU A 87 -28.45 -6.01 -3.91
N LEU A 88 -27.64 -7.06 -4.06
CA LEU A 88 -27.05 -7.43 -5.34
C LEU A 88 -28.13 -7.98 -6.26
N GLY A 89 -28.35 -7.37 -7.42
CA GLY A 89 -29.35 -7.78 -8.40
C GLY A 89 -28.77 -8.58 -9.56
N PRO A 90 -28.66 -9.93 -9.50
CA PRO A 90 -28.20 -10.70 -10.65
C PRO A 90 -29.13 -10.62 -11.86
N GLN A 91 -30.37 -10.15 -11.64
CA GLN A 91 -31.33 -9.84 -12.68
C GLN A 91 -30.81 -8.75 -13.62
N ASP A 92 -30.04 -7.75 -13.15
CA ASP A 92 -29.49 -6.68 -14.00
C ASP A 92 -28.57 -7.22 -15.09
N ILE A 93 -27.75 -8.23 -14.78
CA ILE A 93 -26.87 -8.87 -15.77
C ILE A 93 -27.68 -9.72 -16.74
N ALA A 94 -28.72 -10.40 -16.26
CA ALA A 94 -29.63 -11.15 -17.13
C ALA A 94 -30.39 -10.21 -18.09
N GLU A 95 -30.88 -9.07 -17.60
CA GLU A 95 -31.54 -8.02 -18.38
C GLU A 95 -30.59 -7.38 -19.39
N PHE A 96 -29.32 -7.15 -18.99
CA PHE A 96 -28.26 -6.68 -19.89
C PHE A 96 -28.10 -7.60 -21.10
N PHE A 97 -28.00 -8.92 -20.88
CA PHE A 97 -27.94 -9.91 -21.96
C PHE A 97 -29.25 -10.04 -22.75
N ALA A 98 -30.39 -9.84 -22.10
CA ALA A 98 -31.72 -9.93 -22.71
C ALA A 98 -32.12 -8.66 -23.48
N SER A 99 -31.25 -7.63 -23.52
CA SER A 99 -31.58 -6.35 -24.16
C SER A 99 -32.01 -6.54 -25.62
N PRO A 100 -33.19 -6.02 -26.03
CA PRO A 100 -33.68 -6.17 -27.39
C PRO A 100 -32.86 -5.35 -28.40
N ARG A 101 -32.04 -4.40 -27.94
CA ARG A 101 -31.30 -3.48 -28.82
C ARG A 101 -30.09 -4.16 -29.48
N PRO A 102 -30.00 -4.19 -30.82
CA PRO A 102 -28.90 -4.83 -31.53
C PRO A 102 -27.52 -4.28 -31.16
N ALA A 103 -27.41 -2.96 -30.93
CA ALA A 103 -26.17 -2.33 -30.51
C ALA A 103 -25.68 -2.90 -29.16
N ILE A 104 -26.57 -3.10 -28.20
CA ILE A 104 -26.23 -3.67 -26.89
C ILE A 104 -25.81 -5.12 -27.03
N ARG A 105 -26.56 -5.92 -27.79
CA ARG A 105 -26.23 -7.34 -28.05
C ARG A 105 -24.86 -7.51 -28.72
N GLY A 106 -24.48 -6.58 -29.60
CA GLY A 106 -23.17 -6.61 -30.26
C GLY A 106 -21.97 -6.39 -29.33
N TYR A 107 -22.16 -5.67 -28.22
CA TYR A 107 -21.09 -5.37 -27.25
C TYR A 107 -21.22 -6.14 -25.94
N ALA A 108 -22.33 -6.84 -25.71
CA ALA A 108 -22.63 -7.45 -24.41
C ALA A 108 -21.50 -8.35 -23.90
N ASP A 109 -20.94 -9.21 -24.77
CA ASP A 109 -19.87 -10.12 -24.38
C ASP A 109 -18.56 -9.39 -24.05
N SER A 110 -18.15 -8.40 -24.83
CA SER A 110 -16.90 -7.66 -24.56
C SER A 110 -17.00 -6.87 -23.27
N VAL A 111 -18.16 -6.24 -23.02
CA VAL A 111 -18.43 -5.46 -21.82
C VAL A 111 -18.43 -6.37 -20.59
N MET A 112 -19.08 -7.53 -20.69
CA MET A 112 -19.13 -8.49 -19.59
C MET A 112 -17.77 -9.12 -19.31
N ILE A 113 -16.97 -9.43 -20.34
CA ILE A 113 -15.58 -9.88 -20.17
C ILE A 113 -14.76 -8.82 -19.42
N SER A 114 -14.87 -7.56 -19.83
CA SER A 114 -14.23 -6.41 -19.18
C SER A 114 -14.66 -6.25 -17.72
N TRP A 115 -15.96 -6.40 -17.45
CA TRP A 115 -16.54 -6.32 -16.11
C TRP A 115 -16.03 -7.47 -15.22
N ILE A 116 -16.06 -8.70 -15.72
CA ILE A 116 -15.53 -9.89 -15.03
C ILE A 116 -14.05 -9.66 -14.69
N CYS A 117 -13.25 -9.20 -15.66
CA CYS A 117 -11.86 -8.87 -15.40
C CYS A 117 -11.71 -7.85 -14.27
N ALA A 118 -12.47 -6.74 -14.30
CA ALA A 118 -12.40 -5.68 -13.30
C ALA A 118 -12.81 -6.16 -11.90
N VAL A 119 -13.95 -6.86 -11.78
CA VAL A 119 -14.47 -7.41 -10.52
C VAL A 119 -13.47 -8.38 -9.90
N TYR A 120 -13.06 -9.41 -10.64
CA TYR A 120 -12.20 -10.45 -10.06
C TYR A 120 -10.77 -9.96 -9.83
N TYR A 121 -10.27 -9.01 -10.64
CA TYR A 121 -9.01 -8.33 -10.33
C TYR A 121 -9.12 -7.55 -9.01
N TYR A 122 -10.17 -6.75 -8.84
CA TYR A 122 -10.39 -5.93 -7.64
C TYR A 122 -10.54 -6.81 -6.39
N VAL A 123 -11.44 -7.79 -6.43
CA VAL A 123 -11.71 -8.69 -5.28
C VAL A 123 -10.46 -9.48 -4.92
N ARG A 124 -9.71 -9.97 -5.90
CA ARG A 124 -8.43 -10.65 -5.66
C ARG A 124 -7.41 -9.74 -4.96
N LYS A 125 -7.27 -8.50 -5.42
CA LYS A 125 -6.25 -7.57 -4.92
C LYS A 125 -6.59 -7.06 -3.52
N TYR A 126 -7.85 -6.73 -3.27
CA TYR A 126 -8.31 -6.04 -2.06
C TYR A 126 -9.13 -6.90 -1.11
N SER A 127 -9.47 -8.13 -1.48
CA SER A 127 -10.31 -9.01 -0.66
C SER A 127 -11.63 -8.39 -0.18
N ALA A 128 -12.13 -7.43 -0.95
CA ALA A 128 -13.42 -6.78 -0.80
C ALA A 128 -14.39 -7.30 -1.86
N LEU A 129 -15.71 -7.17 -1.63
CA LEU A 129 -16.76 -7.63 -2.54
C LEU A 129 -16.76 -9.16 -2.79
N GLN A 130 -16.33 -9.97 -1.80
CA GLN A 130 -16.27 -11.44 -1.93
C GLN A 130 -17.64 -12.08 -2.16
N GLU A 131 -18.68 -11.58 -1.49
CA GLU A 131 -20.06 -12.04 -1.67
C GLU A 131 -20.53 -11.79 -3.12
N MET A 132 -20.26 -10.60 -3.64
CA MET A 132 -20.54 -10.24 -5.03
C MET A 132 -19.81 -11.17 -6.00
N ALA A 133 -18.50 -11.34 -5.82
CA ALA A 133 -17.70 -12.22 -6.67
C ALA A 133 -18.21 -13.67 -6.67
N SER A 134 -18.59 -14.18 -5.50
CA SER A 134 -19.13 -15.54 -5.34
C SER A 134 -20.50 -15.69 -6.00
N ARG A 135 -21.40 -14.71 -5.80
CA ARG A 135 -22.75 -14.70 -6.37
C ARG A 135 -22.75 -14.65 -7.89
N PHE A 136 -21.83 -13.88 -8.48
CA PHE A 136 -21.74 -13.71 -9.94
C PHE A 136 -20.83 -14.73 -10.64
N GLN A 137 -20.18 -15.62 -9.90
CA GLN A 137 -19.27 -16.62 -10.44
C GLN A 137 -19.89 -17.55 -11.48
N PRO A 138 -21.12 -18.10 -11.29
CA PRO A 138 -21.74 -18.96 -12.29
C PRO A 138 -21.99 -18.22 -13.61
N THR A 139 -22.44 -16.96 -13.52
CA THR A 139 -22.66 -16.09 -14.68
C THR A 139 -21.34 -15.80 -15.38
N ALA A 140 -20.28 -15.47 -14.64
CA ALA A 140 -18.96 -15.22 -15.20
C ALA A 140 -18.43 -16.44 -15.97
N LEU A 141 -18.55 -17.65 -15.40
CA LEU A 141 -18.20 -18.89 -16.11
C LEU A 141 -19.03 -19.08 -17.38
N SER A 142 -20.35 -18.85 -17.32
CA SER A 142 -21.21 -19.04 -18.49
C SER A 142 -20.82 -18.14 -19.68
N VAL A 143 -20.30 -16.94 -19.40
CA VAL A 143 -19.77 -16.01 -20.42
C VAL A 143 -18.40 -16.45 -20.88
N LEU A 144 -17.49 -16.74 -19.94
CA LEU A 144 -16.10 -17.10 -20.23
C LEU A 144 -15.92 -18.51 -20.82
N CYS A 145 -16.94 -19.37 -20.81
CA CYS A 145 -16.91 -20.71 -21.40
C CYS A 145 -17.55 -20.80 -22.80
N ARG A 146 -18.14 -19.72 -23.35
CA ARG A 146 -18.71 -19.72 -24.72
C ARG A 146 -17.64 -20.03 -25.77
N ASP A 147 -17.98 -20.55 -26.95
CA ASP A 147 -16.95 -20.88 -27.95
C ASP A 147 -16.14 -19.63 -28.39
N PRO A 148 -14.81 -19.59 -28.18
CA PRO A 148 -13.97 -18.47 -28.60
C PRO A 148 -13.54 -18.52 -30.07
N SER A 149 -13.88 -19.58 -30.82
CA SER A 149 -13.35 -19.85 -32.17
C SER A 149 -13.49 -18.70 -33.16
N ASN A 150 -14.44 -17.78 -32.94
CA ASN A 150 -14.72 -16.65 -33.82
C ASN A 150 -14.41 -15.27 -33.20
N LEU A 151 -13.70 -15.21 -32.06
CA LEU A 151 -13.36 -13.93 -31.44
C LEU A 151 -12.17 -13.26 -32.17
N PRO A 152 -12.21 -11.94 -32.38
CA PRO A 152 -11.02 -11.18 -32.74
C PRO A 152 -9.91 -11.37 -31.70
N ALA A 153 -8.64 -11.27 -32.11
CA ALA A 153 -7.48 -11.49 -31.25
C ALA A 153 -7.52 -10.63 -29.96
N GLU A 154 -7.93 -9.37 -30.06
CA GLU A 154 -8.06 -8.47 -28.90
C GLU A 154 -9.11 -8.98 -27.90
N ALA A 155 -10.26 -9.45 -28.39
CA ALA A 155 -11.31 -10.02 -27.55
C ALA A 155 -10.90 -11.36 -26.92
N GLU A 156 -10.08 -12.16 -27.62
CA GLU A 156 -9.48 -13.38 -27.07
C GLU A 156 -8.52 -13.06 -25.90
N ILE A 157 -7.70 -12.01 -26.04
CA ILE A 157 -6.75 -11.57 -25.01
C ILE A 157 -7.51 -11.07 -23.76
N GLU A 158 -8.48 -10.18 -23.93
CA GLU A 158 -9.30 -9.69 -22.80
C GLU A 158 -10.07 -10.81 -22.12
N ARG A 159 -10.59 -11.77 -22.89
CA ARG A 159 -11.22 -12.97 -22.31
C ARG A 159 -10.23 -13.79 -21.50
N THR A 160 -9.02 -14.00 -22.01
CA THR A 160 -7.96 -14.72 -21.29
C THR A 160 -7.60 -14.01 -19.99
N LYS A 161 -7.49 -12.68 -20.01
CA LYS A 161 -7.29 -11.85 -18.82
C LYS A 161 -8.38 -12.06 -17.77
N ALA A 162 -9.64 -12.06 -18.19
CA ALA A 162 -10.78 -12.30 -17.31
C ALA A 162 -10.77 -13.73 -16.71
N VAL A 163 -10.46 -14.75 -17.51
CA VAL A 163 -10.25 -16.14 -17.04
C VAL A 163 -9.14 -16.21 -15.99
N CYS A 164 -8.00 -15.58 -16.24
CA CYS A 164 -6.88 -15.54 -15.31
C CYS A 164 -7.20 -14.79 -14.01
N CYS A 165 -7.96 -13.68 -14.07
CA CYS A 165 -8.40 -12.95 -12.88
C CYS A 165 -9.38 -13.77 -12.04
N LEU A 166 -10.41 -14.36 -12.68
CA LEU A 166 -11.37 -15.25 -12.02
C LEU A 166 -10.67 -16.47 -11.41
N GLY A 167 -9.73 -17.07 -12.13
CA GLY A 167 -8.94 -18.19 -11.63
C GLY A 167 -8.18 -17.81 -10.37
N ASN A 168 -7.34 -16.78 -10.44
CA ASN A 168 -6.56 -16.36 -9.28
C ASN A 168 -7.44 -15.98 -8.07
N TRP A 169 -8.59 -15.35 -8.29
CA TRP A 169 -9.57 -15.13 -7.23
C TRP A 169 -10.03 -16.46 -6.62
N ALA A 170 -10.45 -17.41 -7.45
CA ALA A 170 -10.94 -18.70 -6.98
C ALA A 170 -9.88 -19.44 -6.16
N ASP A 171 -8.61 -19.34 -6.54
CA ASP A 171 -7.50 -19.93 -5.78
C ASP A 171 -7.26 -19.21 -4.43
N ILE A 172 -7.20 -17.88 -4.42
CA ILE A 172 -6.93 -17.09 -3.19
C ILE A 172 -7.99 -17.32 -2.12
N PHE A 173 -9.26 -17.47 -2.52
CA PHE A 173 -10.39 -17.70 -1.60
C PHE A 173 -10.74 -19.18 -1.41
N ASP A 174 -9.91 -20.09 -1.94
CA ASP A 174 -10.16 -21.54 -1.96
C ASP A 174 -11.57 -21.91 -2.42
N HIS A 175 -12.07 -21.21 -3.43
CA HIS A 175 -13.39 -21.44 -3.99
C HIS A 175 -13.43 -22.80 -4.71
N PRO A 176 -14.55 -23.56 -4.64
CA PRO A 176 -14.65 -24.89 -5.26
C PRO A 176 -14.33 -24.95 -6.76
N SER A 177 -14.47 -23.82 -7.47
CA SER A 177 -14.15 -23.74 -8.90
C SER A 177 -12.65 -23.65 -9.23
N ALA A 178 -11.76 -23.50 -8.24
CA ALA A 178 -10.34 -23.23 -8.48
C ALA A 178 -9.66 -24.32 -9.31
N GLY A 179 -9.95 -25.60 -9.06
CA GLY A 179 -9.40 -26.72 -9.85
C GLY A 179 -9.87 -26.73 -11.31
N GLY A 180 -11.15 -26.42 -11.54
CA GLY A 180 -11.69 -26.26 -12.90
C GLY A 180 -11.07 -25.08 -13.63
N MET A 181 -10.85 -23.97 -12.94
CA MET A 181 -10.16 -22.80 -13.50
C MET A 181 -8.70 -23.09 -13.83
N ALA A 182 -7.97 -23.81 -12.98
CA ALA A 182 -6.60 -24.25 -13.27
C ALA A 182 -6.53 -25.05 -14.58
N THR A 183 -7.47 -25.97 -14.76
CA THR A 183 -7.58 -26.80 -15.98
C THR A 183 -7.88 -25.94 -17.21
N LEU A 184 -8.80 -24.98 -17.09
CA LEU A 184 -9.12 -24.06 -18.18
C LEU A 184 -7.91 -23.20 -18.57
N ILE A 185 -7.20 -22.62 -17.61
CA ILE A 185 -6.01 -21.79 -17.87
C ILE A 185 -4.90 -22.65 -18.50
N TRP A 186 -4.70 -23.87 -18.02
CA TRP A 186 -3.77 -24.82 -18.64
C TRP A 186 -4.14 -25.12 -20.09
N SER A 187 -5.43 -25.34 -20.39
CA SER A 187 -5.88 -25.56 -21.76
C SER A 187 -5.60 -24.37 -22.69
N ILE A 188 -5.65 -23.13 -22.18
CA ILE A 188 -5.26 -21.93 -22.94
C ILE A 188 -3.76 -21.97 -23.27
N PHE A 189 -2.93 -22.32 -22.28
CA PHE A 189 -1.48 -22.40 -22.43
C PHE A 189 -1.06 -23.43 -23.49
N GLU A 190 -1.61 -24.65 -23.46
CA GLU A 190 -1.23 -25.74 -24.39
C GLU A 190 -1.90 -25.64 -25.77
N SER A 191 -2.95 -24.82 -25.90
CA SER A 191 -3.77 -24.84 -27.11
C SER A 191 -2.99 -24.33 -28.33
N PRO A 192 -2.93 -25.08 -29.45
CA PRO A 192 -2.20 -24.64 -30.64
C PRO A 192 -2.84 -23.41 -31.31
N ILE A 193 -4.15 -23.23 -31.16
CA ILE A 193 -4.93 -22.18 -31.85
C ILE A 193 -4.96 -20.83 -31.12
N ARG A 194 -4.45 -20.74 -29.88
CA ARG A 194 -4.48 -19.48 -29.11
C ARG A 194 -3.37 -18.54 -29.52
N SER A 195 -3.59 -17.24 -29.35
CA SER A 195 -2.55 -16.24 -29.56
C SER A 195 -1.37 -16.43 -28.60
N THR A 196 -0.16 -16.05 -29.02
CA THR A 196 1.04 -16.11 -28.17
C THR A 196 0.86 -15.29 -26.89
N ARG A 197 0.19 -14.13 -26.97
CA ARG A 197 -0.11 -13.28 -25.80
C ARG A 197 -1.03 -14.01 -24.81
N SER A 198 -2.10 -14.64 -25.28
CA SER A 198 -3.01 -15.42 -24.42
C SER A 198 -2.25 -16.54 -23.67
N LYS A 199 -1.35 -17.26 -24.36
CA LYS A 199 -0.53 -18.31 -23.75
C LYS A 199 0.44 -17.76 -22.71
N ALA A 200 1.08 -16.63 -23.00
CA ALA A 200 1.96 -15.93 -22.05
C ALA A 200 1.19 -15.56 -20.77
N MET A 201 0.00 -14.95 -20.89
CA MET A 201 -0.86 -14.59 -19.73
C MET A 201 -1.28 -15.81 -18.90
N ALA A 202 -1.65 -16.90 -19.57
CA ALA A 202 -1.98 -18.16 -18.91
C ALA A 202 -0.76 -18.71 -18.14
N GLY A 203 0.41 -18.67 -18.77
CA GLY A 203 1.68 -19.11 -18.16
C GLY A 203 2.08 -18.30 -16.93
N VAL A 204 1.94 -16.98 -17.00
CA VAL A 204 2.15 -16.06 -15.87
C VAL A 204 1.18 -16.35 -14.72
N THR A 205 -0.06 -16.73 -15.04
CA THR A 205 -1.03 -17.10 -14.01
C THR A 205 -0.70 -18.44 -13.37
N LEU A 206 -0.27 -19.42 -14.17
CA LEU A 206 0.15 -20.73 -13.70
C LEU A 206 1.49 -20.68 -12.93
N SER A 207 2.30 -19.64 -13.06
CA SER A 207 3.47 -19.45 -12.18
C SER A 207 3.13 -19.00 -10.76
N THR A 208 1.84 -18.76 -10.46
CA THR A 208 1.33 -18.47 -9.11
C THR A 208 0.82 -19.74 -8.43
N LYS A 209 0.26 -19.62 -7.21
CA LYS A 209 -0.39 -20.73 -6.50
C LYS A 209 -1.45 -21.47 -7.34
N MET A 210 -2.07 -20.79 -8.30
CA MET A 210 -2.98 -21.41 -9.26
C MET A 210 -2.36 -22.61 -9.99
N GLY A 211 -1.10 -22.52 -10.43
CA GLY A 211 -0.46 -23.62 -11.15
C GLY A 211 -0.21 -24.86 -10.30
N ALA A 212 -0.06 -24.72 -8.98
CA ALA A 212 0.11 -25.88 -8.10
C ALA A 212 -1.09 -26.84 -8.18
N ARG A 213 -2.28 -26.35 -8.54
CA ARG A 213 -3.48 -27.18 -8.76
C ARG A 213 -3.42 -28.06 -10.02
N THR A 214 -2.48 -27.79 -10.93
CA THR A 214 -2.22 -28.64 -12.10
C THR A 214 -1.30 -29.82 -11.80
N GLY A 215 -0.74 -29.90 -10.58
CA GLY A 215 0.29 -30.87 -10.21
C GLY A 215 1.70 -30.52 -10.70
N ILE A 216 1.85 -29.44 -11.48
CA ILE A 216 3.14 -28.91 -11.93
C ILE A 216 3.59 -27.79 -10.97
N PRO A 217 4.85 -27.80 -10.49
CA PRO A 217 5.37 -26.73 -9.64
C PRO A 217 5.32 -25.35 -10.31
N THR A 218 5.02 -24.32 -9.53
CA THR A 218 4.91 -22.92 -10.00
C THR A 218 6.18 -22.41 -10.68
N ILE A 219 7.34 -22.80 -10.17
CA ILE A 219 8.65 -22.50 -10.75
C ILE A 219 8.78 -23.09 -12.16
N GLU A 220 8.25 -24.29 -12.39
CA GLU A 220 8.32 -24.92 -13.71
C GLU A 220 7.44 -24.20 -14.73
N TRP A 221 6.25 -23.75 -14.32
CA TRP A 221 5.44 -22.86 -15.16
C TRP A 221 6.15 -21.55 -15.50
N ALA A 222 6.85 -20.95 -14.54
CA ALA A 222 7.64 -19.75 -14.80
C ALA A 222 8.75 -19.99 -15.83
N ARG A 223 9.50 -21.09 -15.70
CA ARG A 223 10.54 -21.48 -16.66
C ARG A 223 9.98 -21.71 -18.05
N ARG A 224 8.93 -22.54 -18.17
CA ARG A 224 8.26 -22.82 -19.45
C ARG A 224 7.81 -21.53 -20.13
N THR A 225 7.15 -20.65 -19.37
CA THR A 225 6.63 -19.38 -19.90
C THR A 225 7.76 -18.46 -20.38
N LEU A 226 8.82 -18.26 -19.59
CA LEU A 226 9.97 -17.46 -20.02
C LEU A 226 10.67 -18.07 -21.24
N SER A 227 10.83 -19.39 -21.30
CA SER A 227 11.53 -20.05 -22.41
C SER A 227 10.74 -20.05 -23.72
N GLN A 228 9.41 -20.15 -23.66
CA GLN A 228 8.57 -20.30 -24.85
C GLN A 228 7.98 -18.97 -25.33
N TYR A 229 7.77 -18.01 -24.44
CA TYR A 229 6.97 -16.82 -24.71
C TYR A 229 7.65 -15.51 -24.27
N SER A 230 8.98 -15.47 -24.11
CA SER A 230 9.71 -14.27 -23.66
C SER A 230 9.37 -13.00 -24.42
N GLU A 231 9.19 -13.09 -25.74
CA GLU A 231 8.91 -11.94 -26.61
C GLU A 231 7.48 -11.40 -26.49
N ALA A 232 6.55 -12.21 -25.96
CA ALA A 232 5.15 -11.83 -25.78
C ALA A 232 4.83 -11.37 -24.34
N LEU A 233 5.83 -11.38 -23.46
CA LEU A 233 5.68 -10.94 -22.07
C LEU A 233 5.80 -9.43 -21.96
N GLU A 234 4.91 -8.84 -21.17
CA GLU A 234 5.09 -7.48 -20.70
C GLU A 234 6.25 -7.42 -19.68
N PRO A 235 6.93 -6.26 -19.54
CA PRO A 235 8.05 -6.13 -18.60
C PRO A 235 7.73 -6.59 -17.17
N ARG A 236 6.53 -6.26 -16.66
CA ARG A 236 6.06 -6.65 -15.34
C ARG A 236 5.86 -8.16 -15.20
N GLU A 237 5.38 -8.81 -16.26
CA GLU A 237 5.18 -10.26 -16.29
C GLU A 237 6.53 -10.99 -16.25
N ARG A 238 7.52 -10.48 -16.99
CA ARG A 238 8.91 -11.00 -16.93
C ARG A 238 9.49 -10.90 -15.52
N VAL A 239 9.32 -9.77 -14.84
CA VAL A 239 9.72 -9.58 -13.44
C VAL A 239 9.04 -10.61 -12.53
N GLN A 240 7.72 -10.80 -12.63
CA GLN A 240 6.98 -11.77 -11.82
C GLN A 240 7.49 -13.21 -12.02
N LEU A 241 7.77 -13.61 -13.27
CA LEU A 241 8.28 -14.95 -13.57
C LEU A 241 9.68 -15.16 -12.99
N LEU A 242 10.59 -14.18 -13.14
CA LEU A 242 11.94 -14.24 -12.59
C LEU A 242 11.92 -14.27 -11.05
N ALA A 243 11.06 -13.47 -10.41
CA ALA A 243 10.85 -13.48 -8.97
C ALA A 243 10.35 -14.85 -8.47
N SER A 244 9.49 -15.51 -9.26
CA SER A 244 9.00 -16.87 -8.96
C SER A 244 10.13 -17.91 -9.06
N ILE A 245 11.05 -17.78 -10.03
CA ILE A 245 12.17 -18.71 -10.19
C ILE A 245 13.21 -18.56 -9.08
N ILE A 246 13.45 -17.36 -8.57
CA ILE A 246 14.37 -17.11 -7.43
C ILE A 246 14.00 -17.89 -6.17
N ALA A 247 12.73 -18.31 -6.05
CA ALA A 247 12.30 -19.24 -5.01
C ALA A 247 13.06 -20.58 -5.05
N SER A 248 13.60 -20.97 -6.21
CA SER A 248 14.53 -22.10 -6.38
C SER A 248 15.95 -21.72 -5.94
N ARG A 249 16.45 -22.37 -4.89
CA ARG A 249 17.84 -22.19 -4.41
C ARG A 249 18.90 -22.51 -5.48
N LEU A 250 18.61 -23.44 -6.39
CA LEU A 250 19.57 -23.90 -7.42
C LEU A 250 19.84 -22.86 -8.50
N GLU A 251 18.85 -22.06 -8.87
CA GLU A 251 18.94 -21.11 -10.00
C GLU A 251 19.11 -19.66 -9.54
N ARG A 252 18.97 -19.41 -8.23
CA ARG A 252 18.93 -18.07 -7.66
C ARG A 252 20.09 -17.20 -8.11
N SER A 253 21.33 -17.67 -7.98
CA SER A 253 22.50 -16.84 -8.26
C SER A 253 22.53 -16.32 -9.70
N GLN A 254 22.03 -17.11 -10.66
CA GLN A 254 21.96 -16.70 -12.06
C GLN A 254 20.75 -15.79 -12.32
N LYS A 255 19.57 -16.17 -11.80
CA LYS A 255 18.31 -15.45 -12.09
C LYS A 255 18.12 -14.17 -11.29
N TYR A 256 18.85 -14.00 -10.21
CA TYR A 256 18.80 -12.79 -9.40
C TYR A 256 19.28 -11.56 -10.16
N GLU A 257 20.42 -11.64 -10.85
CA GLU A 257 20.90 -10.52 -11.68
C GLU A 257 19.97 -10.26 -12.87
N GLU A 258 19.44 -11.31 -13.52
CA GLU A 258 18.43 -11.16 -14.57
C GLU A 258 17.16 -10.44 -14.06
N LEU A 259 16.73 -10.71 -12.82
CA LEU A 259 15.60 -10.01 -12.19
C LEU A 259 15.91 -8.53 -11.99
N LEU A 260 17.08 -8.19 -11.43
CA LEU A 260 17.44 -6.79 -11.19
C LEU A 260 17.49 -6.01 -12.51
N VAL A 261 18.04 -6.59 -13.58
CA VAL A 261 18.05 -5.98 -14.92
C VAL A 261 16.62 -5.80 -15.46
N ALA A 262 15.75 -6.81 -15.32
CA ALA A 262 14.36 -6.71 -15.78
C ALA A 262 13.58 -5.61 -15.03
N ILE A 263 13.88 -5.37 -13.75
CA ILE A 263 13.31 -4.25 -12.98
C ILE A 263 13.81 -2.91 -13.53
N ASP A 264 15.12 -2.78 -13.77
CA ASP A 264 15.71 -1.56 -14.34
C ASP A 264 15.09 -1.24 -15.72
N GLU A 265 14.91 -2.25 -16.58
CA GLU A 265 14.27 -2.12 -17.91
C GLU A 265 12.79 -1.71 -17.81
N MET A 266 12.01 -2.38 -16.94
CA MET A 266 10.60 -2.06 -16.70
C MET A 266 10.43 -0.59 -16.33
N ARG A 267 11.31 -0.09 -15.46
CA ARG A 267 11.25 1.28 -14.97
C ARG A 267 11.74 2.32 -15.95
N ALA A 268 12.77 2.02 -16.74
CA ALA A 268 13.21 2.90 -17.80
C ALA A 268 12.05 3.20 -18.78
N GLY A 269 11.21 2.20 -19.07
CA GLY A 269 10.00 2.37 -19.86
C GLY A 269 8.97 3.30 -19.22
N GLU A 270 8.76 3.19 -17.90
CA GLU A 270 7.85 4.07 -17.15
C GLU A 270 8.38 5.51 -17.03
N TYR A 271 9.69 5.69 -16.78
CA TYR A 271 10.32 7.00 -16.68
C TYR A 271 10.23 7.79 -17.99
N LEU A 272 10.43 7.12 -19.14
CA LEU A 272 10.28 7.72 -20.47
C LEU A 272 8.85 8.22 -20.76
N ALA A 273 7.84 7.71 -20.06
CA ALA A 273 6.47 8.19 -20.15
C ALA A 273 6.22 9.48 -19.33
N GLY A 274 7.25 10.02 -18.65
CA GLY A 274 7.17 11.30 -17.92
C GLY A 274 6.39 11.21 -16.60
N HIS A 275 6.33 10.03 -15.97
CA HIS A 275 5.63 9.85 -14.70
C HIS A 275 6.30 10.63 -13.56
N ASP A 276 5.47 11.17 -12.67
CA ASP A 276 5.90 11.81 -11.42
C ASP A 276 6.60 10.76 -10.53
N PRO A 277 7.84 10.99 -10.03
CA PRO A 277 8.55 10.03 -9.16
C PRO A 277 7.73 9.57 -7.95
N LEU A 278 6.86 10.44 -7.44
CA LEU A 278 5.96 10.11 -6.35
C LEU A 278 4.86 9.13 -6.77
N LEU A 279 4.26 9.33 -7.95
CA LEU A 279 3.29 8.40 -8.53
C LEU A 279 3.94 7.07 -8.90
N GLU A 280 5.19 7.10 -9.37
CA GLU A 280 5.99 5.89 -9.59
C GLU A 280 6.14 5.11 -8.28
N ALA A 281 6.56 5.75 -7.18
CA ALA A 281 6.66 5.10 -5.87
C ALA A 281 5.34 4.48 -5.38
N VAL A 282 4.21 5.17 -5.61
CA VAL A 282 2.85 4.64 -5.36
C VAL A 282 2.60 3.38 -6.18
N ASN A 283 2.87 3.41 -7.48
CA ASN A 283 2.68 2.28 -8.38
C ASN A 283 3.58 1.09 -8.01
N GLN A 284 4.86 1.33 -7.74
CA GLN A 284 5.79 0.31 -7.29
C GLN A 284 5.37 -0.31 -5.96
N SER A 285 4.86 0.49 -5.01
CA SER A 285 4.34 -0.04 -3.74
C SER A 285 3.09 -0.91 -3.94
N ARG A 286 2.25 -0.60 -4.93
CA ARG A 286 1.05 -1.40 -5.26
C ARG A 286 1.39 -2.71 -5.96
N LEU A 287 2.49 -2.74 -6.72
CA LEU A 287 2.92 -3.89 -7.53
C LEU A 287 4.00 -4.76 -6.84
N CYS A 288 4.46 -4.37 -5.65
CA CYS A 288 5.54 -5.05 -4.93
C CYS A 288 5.18 -6.51 -4.54
N ASP A 289 3.90 -6.89 -4.56
CA ASP A 289 3.47 -8.27 -4.33
C ASP A 289 4.06 -9.26 -5.33
N MET A 290 4.37 -8.82 -6.55
CA MET A 290 5.06 -9.66 -7.55
C MET A 290 6.43 -10.14 -7.09
N LEU A 291 7.08 -9.42 -6.16
CA LEU A 291 8.39 -9.77 -5.61
C LEU A 291 8.32 -10.67 -4.38
N THR A 292 7.12 -10.90 -3.82
CA THR A 292 6.95 -11.66 -2.57
C THR A 292 7.58 -13.05 -2.61
N PRO A 293 7.46 -13.85 -3.70
CA PRO A 293 8.13 -15.15 -3.78
C PRO A 293 9.64 -15.06 -3.61
N ALA A 294 10.28 -14.07 -4.24
CA ALA A 294 11.72 -13.84 -4.12
C ALA A 294 12.10 -13.37 -2.71
N ILE A 295 11.39 -12.38 -2.17
CA ILE A 295 11.67 -11.82 -0.83
C ILE A 295 11.55 -12.91 0.24
N VAL A 296 10.49 -13.71 0.22
CA VAL A 296 10.26 -14.79 1.18
C VAL A 296 11.33 -15.87 1.05
N ALA A 297 11.71 -16.26 -0.17
CA ALA A 297 12.76 -17.26 -0.38
C ALA A 297 14.13 -16.79 0.10
N LEU A 298 14.50 -15.54 -0.19
CA LEU A 298 15.73 -14.92 0.30
C LEU A 298 15.72 -14.81 1.83
N ALA A 299 14.58 -14.46 2.44
CA ALA A 299 14.45 -14.30 3.87
C ALA A 299 14.58 -15.64 4.61
N ASN A 300 14.02 -16.72 4.04
CA ASN A 300 14.17 -18.08 4.55
C ASN A 300 15.63 -18.59 4.53
N ASP A 301 16.49 -18.00 3.70
CA ASP A 301 17.91 -18.31 3.64
C ASP A 301 18.79 -17.29 4.41
N GLY A 302 18.19 -16.28 5.04
CA GLY A 302 18.93 -15.23 5.75
C GLY A 302 19.72 -14.30 4.81
N ASP A 303 19.35 -14.24 3.53
CA ASP A 303 20.00 -13.40 2.51
C ASP A 303 19.41 -11.97 2.52
N VAL A 304 19.66 -11.28 3.63
CA VAL A 304 19.17 -9.93 3.90
C VAL A 304 19.68 -8.92 2.87
N HIS A 305 20.92 -9.06 2.42
CA HIS A 305 21.53 -8.11 1.51
C HIS A 305 20.85 -8.12 0.13
N SER A 306 20.54 -9.31 -0.38
CA SER A 306 19.78 -9.44 -1.64
C SER A 306 18.36 -8.87 -1.49
N ILE A 307 17.68 -9.03 -0.35
CA ILE A 307 16.35 -8.43 -0.15
C ILE A 307 16.42 -6.90 -0.22
N LEU A 308 17.37 -6.30 0.50
CA LEU A 308 17.55 -4.85 0.50
C LEU A 308 17.90 -4.32 -0.89
N THR A 309 18.79 -5.01 -1.61
CA THR A 309 19.17 -4.64 -2.98
C THR A 309 17.99 -4.75 -3.95
N LEU A 310 17.22 -5.84 -3.87
CA LEU A 310 16.03 -6.04 -4.70
C LEU A 310 15.00 -4.93 -4.48
N LEU A 311 14.70 -4.60 -3.23
CA LEU A 311 13.74 -3.54 -2.90
C LEU A 311 14.28 -2.14 -3.25
N ALA A 312 15.56 -1.90 -3.04
CA ALA A 312 16.21 -0.65 -3.43
C ALA A 312 16.12 -0.41 -4.94
N VAL A 313 16.46 -1.42 -5.76
CA VAL A 313 16.33 -1.37 -7.23
C VAL A 313 14.86 -1.27 -7.66
N TRP A 314 13.93 -1.90 -6.94
CA TRP A 314 12.49 -1.75 -7.16
C TRP A 314 11.98 -0.32 -6.92
N PHE A 315 12.58 0.42 -5.98
CA PHE A 315 12.16 1.79 -5.64
C PHE A 315 13.05 2.92 -6.18
N GLY A 316 14.21 2.61 -6.75
CA GLY A 316 14.91 3.49 -7.71
C GLY A 316 16.26 3.92 -7.23
N LEU A 317 16.71 3.25 -6.18
CA LEU A 317 17.98 3.51 -5.59
C LEU A 317 19.05 2.73 -6.36
N PRO A 318 20.09 3.41 -6.87
CA PRO A 318 21.22 2.74 -7.49
C PRO A 318 21.84 1.72 -6.56
N ARG A 319 22.27 0.57 -7.10
CA ARG A 319 22.88 -0.52 -6.32
C ARG A 319 24.06 -0.07 -5.46
N THR A 320 24.80 0.94 -5.93
CA THR A 320 25.95 1.54 -5.22
C THR A 320 25.58 2.36 -3.98
N GLN A 321 24.30 2.71 -3.81
CA GLN A 321 23.80 3.50 -2.67
C GLN A 321 23.06 2.64 -1.65
N VAL A 322 22.84 1.35 -1.94
CA VAL A 322 22.15 0.42 -1.04
C VAL A 322 23.00 0.18 0.19
N ARG A 323 22.37 0.24 1.36
CA ARG A 323 23.00 -0.06 2.64
C ARG A 323 23.56 -1.48 2.69
N GLN A 324 24.67 -1.63 3.40
CA GLN A 324 25.47 -2.87 3.49
C GLN A 324 25.65 -3.35 4.93
N ASP A 325 25.07 -2.64 5.90
CA ASP A 325 25.14 -2.96 7.32
C ASP A 325 24.14 -4.07 7.71
N SER A 326 24.31 -4.61 8.92
CA SER A 326 23.52 -5.74 9.41
C SER A 326 22.09 -5.30 9.72
N CYS A 327 21.15 -5.65 8.84
CA CYS A 327 19.73 -5.33 9.03
C CYS A 327 18.93 -6.55 9.49
N LEU A 328 17.82 -6.29 10.16
CA LEU A 328 16.79 -7.27 10.47
C LEU A 328 15.68 -7.20 9.42
N ILE A 329 15.33 -8.32 8.80
CA ILE A 329 14.12 -8.45 7.99
C ILE A 329 13.07 -9.13 8.85
N HIS A 330 11.92 -8.48 9.00
CA HIS A 330 10.79 -9.01 9.74
C HIS A 330 9.59 -9.19 8.81
N ILE A 331 9.12 -10.44 8.72
CA ILE A 331 7.93 -10.84 7.98
C ILE A 331 6.94 -11.46 8.96
N PRO A 332 6.10 -10.64 9.64
CA PRO A 332 5.17 -11.16 10.65
C PRO A 332 4.02 -11.98 10.05
N SER A 333 3.78 -11.86 8.74
CA SER A 333 2.71 -12.57 8.02
C SER A 333 3.25 -13.71 7.14
N HIS A 334 4.44 -14.24 7.46
CA HIS A 334 5.03 -15.37 6.76
C HIS A 334 4.11 -16.59 6.82
N GLU A 335 4.21 -17.48 5.82
CA GLU A 335 3.20 -18.55 5.66
C GLU A 335 3.14 -19.54 6.82
N LYS A 336 4.24 -19.64 7.56
CA LYS A 336 4.40 -20.49 8.74
C LYS A 336 4.37 -19.72 10.06
N GLY A 337 4.14 -18.41 10.08
CA GLY A 337 4.10 -17.57 11.29
C GLY A 337 4.94 -16.30 11.18
N SER A 338 5.62 -15.86 12.25
CA SER A 338 6.49 -14.69 12.22
C SER A 338 7.95 -15.06 11.91
N LEU A 339 8.49 -14.54 10.80
CA LEU A 339 9.87 -14.77 10.38
C LEU A 339 10.75 -13.55 10.65
N PHE A 340 11.91 -13.79 11.26
CA PHE A 340 12.98 -12.82 11.48
C PHE A 340 14.25 -13.32 10.81
N ALA A 341 14.84 -12.53 9.93
CA ALA A 341 16.08 -12.87 9.24
C ALA A 341 17.15 -11.79 9.46
N THR A 342 18.33 -12.24 9.86
CA THR A 342 19.58 -11.46 9.88
C THR A 342 20.57 -12.11 8.91
N PRO A 343 21.70 -11.46 8.54
CA PRO A 343 22.68 -12.07 7.66
C PRO A 343 23.10 -13.48 8.15
N GLY A 344 22.74 -14.51 7.38
CA GLY A 344 23.07 -15.91 7.67
C GLY A 344 22.31 -16.58 8.82
N ASN A 345 21.29 -15.95 9.41
CA ASN A 345 20.49 -16.55 10.47
C ASN A 345 19.00 -16.24 10.33
N VAL A 346 18.15 -17.23 10.63
CA VAL A 346 16.70 -17.15 10.48
C VAL A 346 16.02 -17.70 11.73
N CYS A 347 15.10 -16.94 12.29
CA CYS A 347 14.20 -17.35 13.36
C CYS A 347 12.77 -17.35 12.84
N LEU A 348 12.17 -18.53 12.76
CA LEU A 348 10.76 -18.70 12.43
C LEU A 348 10.01 -19.11 13.71
N PHE A 349 8.98 -18.35 14.05
CA PHE A 349 8.08 -18.67 15.15
C PHE A 349 6.73 -19.08 14.57
N GLU A 350 6.37 -20.35 14.75
CA GLU A 350 5.16 -20.90 14.14
C GLU A 350 3.89 -20.48 14.89
N ASP A 351 2.86 -20.10 14.13
CA ASP A 351 1.55 -19.72 14.63
C ASP A 351 0.43 -20.17 13.68
N ASP A 352 -0.83 -20.05 14.13
CA ASP A 352 -2.00 -20.17 13.24
C ASP A 352 -2.20 -18.86 12.46
N ARG A 353 -1.42 -18.72 11.40
CA ARG A 353 -1.36 -17.53 10.53
C ARG A 353 -2.72 -16.97 10.16
N GLY A 354 -3.64 -17.86 9.77
CA GLY A 354 -4.92 -17.47 9.18
C GLY A 354 -5.81 -16.76 10.19
N SER A 355 -5.87 -17.26 11.42
CA SER A 355 -6.70 -16.69 12.47
C SER A 355 -6.03 -15.48 13.14
N LEU A 356 -4.72 -15.54 13.41
CA LEU A 356 -4.01 -14.46 14.10
C LEU A 356 -3.89 -13.19 13.24
N HIS A 357 -3.50 -13.31 11.97
CA HIS A 357 -3.38 -12.15 11.08
C HIS A 357 -4.74 -11.46 10.89
N ALA A 358 -5.81 -12.23 10.64
CA ALA A 358 -7.16 -11.71 10.53
C ALA A 358 -7.63 -11.00 11.81
N ARG A 359 -7.34 -11.59 12.98
CA ARG A 359 -7.65 -11.00 14.29
C ARG A 359 -6.92 -9.68 14.51
N VAL A 360 -5.61 -9.62 14.24
CA VAL A 360 -4.81 -8.39 14.40
C VAL A 360 -5.33 -7.28 13.51
N ILE A 361 -5.61 -7.56 12.23
CA ILE A 361 -6.14 -6.56 11.31
C ILE A 361 -7.56 -6.13 11.70
N GLY A 362 -8.42 -7.06 12.11
CA GLY A 362 -9.76 -6.75 12.63
C GLY A 362 -9.71 -5.81 13.84
N LEU A 363 -8.85 -6.12 14.82
CA LEU A 363 -8.64 -5.28 16.01
C LEU A 363 -8.00 -3.93 15.65
N THR A 364 -7.08 -3.89 14.68
CA THR A 364 -6.48 -2.65 14.18
C THR A 364 -7.52 -1.74 13.55
N ASN A 365 -8.39 -2.30 12.70
CA ASN A 365 -9.52 -1.57 12.11
C ASN A 365 -10.46 -1.02 13.18
N ASP A 366 -10.76 -1.82 14.21
CA ASP A 366 -11.62 -1.42 15.32
C ASP A 366 -10.99 -0.40 16.27
N CYS A 367 -9.66 -0.38 16.42
CA CYS A 367 -8.97 0.57 17.29
C CYS A 367 -8.60 1.90 16.60
N LEU A 368 -8.35 1.86 15.28
CA LEU A 368 -7.87 3.01 14.50
C LEU A 368 -8.90 3.57 13.53
N GLY A 369 -10.08 2.94 13.40
CA GLY A 369 -11.10 3.37 12.43
C GLY A 369 -10.62 3.23 10.99
N LEU A 370 -9.99 2.10 10.68
CA LEU A 370 -9.46 1.77 9.35
C LEU A 370 -10.27 0.66 8.68
N ASN A 371 -10.09 0.50 7.37
CA ASN A 371 -10.69 -0.56 6.56
C ASN A 371 -9.62 -1.42 5.86
N VAL A 372 -8.62 -1.87 6.63
CA VAL A 372 -7.56 -2.75 6.10
C VAL A 372 -8.10 -4.16 5.95
N THR A 373 -7.79 -4.80 4.82
CA THR A 373 -8.16 -6.18 4.52
C THR A 373 -6.93 -7.08 4.46
N THR A 374 -7.08 -8.34 4.83
CA THR A 374 -6.09 -9.39 4.55
C THR A 374 -6.51 -10.21 3.33
N GLN A 375 -5.53 -10.69 2.56
CA GLN A 375 -5.82 -11.62 1.46
C GLN A 375 -6.25 -13.00 1.99
N GLY A 376 -7.29 -13.57 1.39
CA GLY A 376 -7.76 -14.93 1.64
C GLY A 376 -9.13 -15.01 2.32
N PRO A 377 -9.62 -16.25 2.59
CA PRO A 377 -11.00 -16.51 3.03
C PRO A 377 -11.30 -16.00 4.45
N ASN A 378 -10.27 -15.83 5.29
CA ASN A 378 -10.41 -15.40 6.67
C ASN A 378 -10.26 -13.88 6.84
N GLY A 379 -10.48 -13.09 5.79
CA GLY A 379 -10.40 -11.63 5.86
C GLY A 379 -11.34 -11.03 6.92
N PRO A 380 -10.94 -9.94 7.60
CA PRO A 380 -11.84 -9.28 8.54
C PRO A 380 -13.07 -8.72 7.81
N ILE A 381 -14.22 -8.78 8.47
CA ILE A 381 -15.43 -8.13 7.97
C ILE A 381 -15.25 -6.62 8.07
N LEU A 382 -15.29 -5.94 6.93
CA LEU A 382 -15.20 -4.47 6.88
C LEU A 382 -16.47 -3.85 7.46
N LYS A 383 -16.28 -2.85 8.33
CA LYS A 383 -17.37 -2.04 8.89
C LYS A 383 -17.35 -0.69 8.19
N ALA A 384 -18.49 -0.21 7.68
CA ALA A 384 -18.59 1.12 7.07
C ALA A 384 -18.36 2.21 8.13
N LYS A 385 -17.10 2.60 8.36
CA LYS A 385 -16.71 3.70 9.24
C LYS A 385 -15.99 4.78 8.43
N PRO A 386 -16.19 6.07 8.73
CA PRO A 386 -15.38 7.14 8.18
C PRO A 386 -13.90 6.90 8.53
N GLU A 387 -13.06 6.70 7.51
CA GLU A 387 -11.65 6.40 7.72
C GLU A 387 -10.94 7.52 8.48
N GLY A 388 -10.09 7.13 9.44
CA GLY A 388 -9.24 8.05 10.17
C GLY A 388 -9.89 8.75 11.37
N THR A 389 -11.10 8.35 11.76
CA THR A 389 -11.68 8.72 13.06
C THR A 389 -11.37 7.65 14.10
N LEU A 390 -10.72 8.03 15.20
CA LEU A 390 -10.43 7.09 16.29
C LEU A 390 -11.73 6.71 17.01
N PRO A 391 -12.08 5.41 17.12
CA PRO A 391 -13.27 4.99 17.84
C PRO A 391 -13.16 5.28 19.33
N ILE A 392 -14.24 5.77 19.93
CA ILE A 392 -14.31 6.11 21.36
C ILE A 392 -14.15 4.85 22.23
N VAL A 393 -14.78 3.75 21.83
CA VAL A 393 -14.69 2.44 22.50
C VAL A 393 -13.90 1.50 21.60
N ALA A 394 -12.74 1.05 22.09
CA ALA A 394 -11.83 0.17 21.37
C ALA A 394 -11.29 -0.94 22.30
N PRO A 395 -11.11 -2.18 21.80
CA PRO A 395 -10.57 -3.29 22.57
C PRO A 395 -9.03 -3.19 22.69
N LEU A 396 -8.54 -2.12 23.31
CA LEU A 396 -7.12 -1.73 23.29
C LEU A 396 -6.19 -2.81 23.85
N LYS A 397 -6.60 -3.49 24.93
CA LYS A 397 -5.77 -4.54 25.53
C LYS A 397 -5.71 -5.80 24.66
N ASP A 398 -6.83 -6.19 24.06
CA ASP A 398 -6.86 -7.33 23.13
C ASP A 398 -6.05 -7.04 21.87
N TRP A 399 -6.09 -5.78 21.39
CA TRP A 399 -5.28 -5.32 20.27
C TRP A 399 -3.78 -5.37 20.59
N GLU A 400 -3.36 -4.82 21.73
CA GLU A 400 -1.98 -4.91 22.20
C GLU A 400 -1.50 -6.37 22.30
N ASN A 401 -2.28 -7.24 22.96
CA ASN A 401 -1.95 -8.65 23.12
C ASN A 401 -1.83 -9.37 21.76
N ALA A 402 -2.75 -9.08 20.82
CA ALA A 402 -2.71 -9.66 19.49
C ALA A 402 -1.47 -9.19 18.70
N ILE A 403 -1.04 -7.93 18.84
CA ILE A 403 0.18 -7.43 18.19
C ILE A 403 1.43 -8.09 18.79
N GLN A 404 1.48 -8.28 20.12
CA GLN A 404 2.58 -8.98 20.79
C GLN A 404 2.71 -10.43 20.27
N GLU A 405 1.58 -11.12 20.15
CA GLU A 405 1.48 -12.49 19.60
C GLU A 405 1.95 -12.51 18.13
N PHE A 406 1.46 -11.59 17.31
CA PHE A 406 1.79 -11.45 15.89
C PHE A 406 3.25 -11.09 15.61
N HIS A 407 3.92 -10.47 16.57
CA HIS A 407 5.36 -10.19 16.52
C HIS A 407 6.20 -11.22 17.28
N ALA A 408 5.58 -12.25 17.85
CA ALA A 408 6.24 -13.29 18.64
C ALA A 408 7.24 -12.72 19.66
N THR A 409 6.89 -11.61 20.34
CA THR A 409 7.83 -10.84 21.16
C THR A 409 8.40 -11.64 22.32
N ALA A 410 7.60 -12.53 22.92
CA ALA A 410 8.02 -13.42 24.00
C ALA A 410 9.13 -14.36 23.56
N GLN A 411 9.02 -14.93 22.36
CA GLN A 411 10.01 -15.84 21.78
C GLN A 411 11.24 -15.08 21.27
N LEU A 412 11.03 -13.88 20.71
CA LEU A 412 12.08 -13.03 20.17
C LEU A 412 13.09 -12.59 21.24
N LYS A 413 12.61 -12.29 22.46
CA LYS A 413 13.44 -11.87 23.61
C LYS A 413 14.62 -12.79 23.91
N ALA A 414 14.47 -14.08 23.61
CA ALA A 414 15.49 -15.09 23.87
C ALA A 414 16.57 -15.21 22.77
N LYS A 415 16.52 -14.40 21.70
CA LYS A 415 17.39 -14.54 20.51
C LYS A 415 18.47 -13.47 20.45
N ALA A 416 19.67 -13.80 20.93
CA ALA A 416 20.82 -12.89 20.94
C ALA A 416 21.27 -12.41 19.55
N SER A 417 21.13 -13.24 18.50
CA SER A 417 21.59 -12.91 17.14
C SER A 417 20.92 -11.70 16.50
N ILE A 418 19.72 -11.34 16.96
CA ILE A 418 18.95 -10.23 16.41
C ILE A 418 19.40 -8.90 17.02
N GLN A 419 20.06 -8.94 18.18
CA GLN A 419 20.52 -7.73 18.89
C GLN A 419 21.64 -6.98 18.17
N THR A 420 22.32 -7.62 17.21
CA THR A 420 23.41 -6.99 16.44
C THR A 420 22.93 -6.19 15.23
N SER A 421 21.63 -6.20 14.92
CA SER A 421 21.09 -5.45 13.80
C SER A 421 21.08 -3.94 14.10
N THR A 422 21.33 -3.13 13.08
CA THR A 422 21.36 -1.66 13.16
C THR A 422 20.03 -1.03 12.75
N ALA A 423 19.23 -1.73 11.95
CA ALA A 423 17.94 -1.28 11.46
C ALA A 423 17.01 -2.46 11.14
N MET A 424 15.71 -2.20 10.96
CA MET A 424 14.71 -3.21 10.64
C MET A 424 13.89 -2.84 9.41
N LEU A 425 13.83 -3.76 8.45
CA LEU A 425 12.83 -3.75 7.39
C LEU A 425 11.62 -4.57 7.85
N HIS A 426 10.46 -3.91 7.94
CA HIS A 426 9.19 -4.57 8.20
C HIS A 426 8.46 -4.82 6.86
N PHE A 427 8.19 -6.08 6.53
CA PHE A 427 7.58 -6.46 5.24
C PHE A 427 6.46 -7.52 5.38
N PRO A 428 5.26 -7.30 4.82
CA PRO A 428 4.78 -6.00 4.34
C PRO A 428 4.58 -5.04 5.50
N PHE A 429 4.61 -3.74 5.22
CA PHE A 429 4.29 -2.74 6.23
C PHE A 429 2.81 -2.80 6.62
N LEU A 430 2.57 -2.83 7.92
CA LEU A 430 1.25 -2.72 8.51
C LEU A 430 1.25 -1.53 9.49
N PRO A 431 0.12 -0.83 9.68
CA PRO A 431 0.02 0.31 10.59
C PRO A 431 -0.04 -0.15 12.06
N LEU A 432 0.96 -0.92 12.49
CA LEU A 432 1.10 -1.48 13.83
C LEU A 432 2.20 -0.73 14.59
N PRO A 433 2.07 -0.57 15.92
CA PRO A 433 3.07 0.05 16.80
C PRO A 433 4.32 -0.82 16.99
N THR A 434 4.95 -1.28 15.90
CA THR A 434 5.99 -2.31 15.95
C THR A 434 7.18 -1.86 16.84
N GLN A 435 7.71 -0.66 16.61
CA GLN A 435 8.83 -0.15 17.41
C GLN A 435 8.46 -0.02 18.88
N ALA A 436 7.29 0.53 19.21
CA ALA A 436 6.84 0.70 20.58
C ALA A 436 6.58 -0.64 21.29
N ILE A 437 6.00 -1.62 20.60
CA ILE A 437 5.78 -2.98 21.15
C ILE A 437 7.11 -3.70 21.37
N LEU A 438 8.03 -3.65 20.43
CA LEU A 438 9.35 -4.26 20.60
C LEU A 438 10.13 -3.60 21.74
N GLN A 439 10.15 -2.27 21.78
CA GLN A 439 10.77 -1.53 22.88
C GLN A 439 10.16 -1.93 24.23
N LYS A 440 8.83 -2.04 24.31
CA LYS A 440 8.13 -2.44 25.53
C LYS A 440 8.45 -3.85 26.00
N GLU A 441 8.37 -4.83 25.10
CA GLU A 441 8.41 -6.25 25.47
C GLU A 441 9.83 -6.79 25.64
N ILE A 442 10.75 -6.33 24.80
CA ILE A 442 12.12 -6.84 24.74
C ILE A 442 13.18 -5.79 25.09
N GLY A 443 12.81 -4.54 25.33
CA GLY A 443 13.75 -3.46 25.66
C GLY A 443 14.62 -3.03 24.49
N LEU A 444 14.23 -3.39 23.27
CA LEU A 444 14.99 -3.18 22.06
C LEU A 444 14.05 -2.99 20.87
N CYS A 445 14.29 -1.96 20.08
CA CYS A 445 13.74 -1.82 18.74
C CYS A 445 14.80 -1.22 17.80
N TRP A 446 14.46 -1.07 16.52
CA TRP A 446 15.36 -0.58 15.48
C TRP A 446 14.72 0.53 14.67
N PRO A 447 15.50 1.45 14.07
CA PRO A 447 15.02 2.33 13.03
C PRO A 447 14.31 1.55 11.92
N LEU A 448 13.18 2.05 11.42
CA LEU A 448 12.48 1.42 10.30
C LEU A 448 13.08 1.89 8.97
N ILE A 449 13.51 0.92 8.16
CA ILE A 449 14.13 1.17 6.86
C ILE A 449 13.06 1.59 5.85
N THR A 450 13.18 2.80 5.31
CA THR A 450 12.34 3.29 4.20
C THR A 450 13.17 3.86 3.05
N SER A 451 14.39 4.36 3.31
CA SER A 451 15.28 4.88 2.26
C SER A 451 16.06 3.80 1.53
N PHE A 452 16.40 2.70 2.23
CA PHE A 452 17.36 1.66 1.84
C PHE A 452 18.82 2.15 1.72
N GLU A 453 19.10 3.42 1.99
CA GLU A 453 20.45 3.96 2.03
C GLU A 453 21.05 3.76 3.43
N LEU A 454 22.39 3.71 3.53
CA LEU A 454 23.06 3.68 4.84
C LEU A 454 22.95 5.08 5.47
N PRO A 455 22.44 5.22 6.70
CA PRO A 455 22.35 6.53 7.33
C PRO A 455 23.73 7.16 7.52
N LEU A 456 23.82 8.45 7.20
CA LEU A 456 24.96 9.29 7.58
C LEU A 456 24.96 9.52 9.09
N GLN A 457 26.09 9.96 9.62
CA GLN A 457 26.23 10.31 11.03
C GLN A 457 25.26 11.43 11.42
N ASP A 458 24.62 11.30 12.59
CA ASP A 458 23.78 12.33 13.20
C ASP A 458 24.57 13.62 13.43
N ARG A 459 23.93 14.75 13.14
CA ARG A 459 24.49 16.07 13.44
C ARG A 459 24.35 16.40 14.92
N THR A 460 25.38 17.03 15.47
CA THR A 460 25.24 17.78 16.72
C THR A 460 24.29 18.94 16.50
N LEU A 461 23.30 19.10 17.39
CA LEU A 461 22.33 20.18 17.28
C LEU A 461 23.00 21.53 17.56
N ARG A 462 23.12 22.36 16.53
CA ARG A 462 23.59 23.74 16.64
C ARG A 462 22.55 24.73 16.20
N ARG A 463 21.75 24.37 15.19
CA ARG A 463 20.67 25.21 14.67
C ARG A 463 19.37 24.43 14.54
N ALA A 464 18.29 25.00 15.06
CA ALA A 464 16.97 24.42 14.99
C ALA A 464 15.95 25.40 14.41
N LEU A 465 15.01 24.87 13.63
CA LEU A 465 13.78 25.56 13.28
C LEU A 465 12.63 24.89 14.01
N VAL A 466 11.86 25.67 14.76
CA VAL A 466 10.65 25.21 15.44
C VAL A 466 9.44 25.93 14.84
N TRP A 467 8.61 25.17 14.14
CA TRP A 467 7.50 25.67 13.34
C TRP A 467 6.17 25.17 13.87
N GLY A 468 5.28 26.10 14.24
CA GLY A 468 3.93 25.80 14.73
C GLY A 468 2.86 26.34 13.81
N CYS A 469 1.98 25.47 13.31
CA CYS A 469 0.86 25.91 12.50
C CYS A 469 -0.39 25.02 12.65
N GLY A 470 -1.58 25.62 12.64
CA GLY A 470 -2.83 24.87 12.47
C GLY A 470 -3.44 24.27 13.74
N THR A 471 -2.65 23.95 14.77
CA THR A 471 -3.17 23.37 16.02
C THR A 471 -3.29 24.41 17.14
N ARG A 472 -4.22 24.19 18.06
CA ARG A 472 -4.36 25.03 19.28
C ARG A 472 -3.18 24.86 20.24
N TRP A 473 -2.46 23.74 20.15
CA TRP A 473 -1.36 23.41 21.04
C TRP A 473 0.01 23.81 20.52
N ALA A 474 0.15 24.09 19.22
CA ALA A 474 1.39 24.61 18.65
C ALA A 474 1.87 25.89 19.35
N LYS A 475 0.94 26.76 19.80
CA LYS A 475 1.26 27.98 20.56
C LYS A 475 1.87 27.71 21.95
N HIS A 476 1.71 26.49 22.47
CA HIS A 476 2.29 26.04 23.74
C HIS A 476 3.56 25.24 23.49
N GLU A 477 3.52 24.30 22.54
CA GLU A 477 4.64 23.43 22.20
C GLU A 477 5.84 24.21 21.65
N VAL A 478 5.62 25.12 20.69
CA VAL A 478 6.72 25.86 20.04
C VAL A 478 7.57 26.65 21.04
N PRO A 479 6.99 27.47 21.95
CA PRO A 479 7.80 28.18 22.95
C PRO A 479 8.57 27.24 23.89
N LEU A 480 7.98 26.11 24.30
CA LEU A 480 8.61 25.17 25.22
C LEU A 480 9.79 24.44 24.57
N VAL A 481 9.60 23.91 23.37
CA VAL A 481 10.66 23.26 22.58
C VAL A 481 11.76 24.26 22.26
N SER A 482 11.40 25.47 21.83
CA SER A 482 12.39 26.51 21.49
C SER A 482 13.19 26.95 22.73
N GLY A 483 12.53 27.08 23.88
CA GLY A 483 13.17 27.42 25.14
C GLY A 483 14.14 26.34 25.60
N ALA A 484 13.76 25.06 25.51
CA ALA A 484 14.62 23.94 25.86
C ALA A 484 15.90 23.90 24.98
N LEU A 485 15.76 24.10 23.67
CA LEU A 485 16.87 24.16 22.73
C LEU A 485 17.79 25.37 22.99
N THR A 486 17.21 26.55 23.19
CA THR A 486 17.97 27.79 23.46
C THR A 486 18.75 27.69 24.77
N ASN A 487 18.14 27.13 25.82
CA ASN A 487 18.81 26.90 27.11
C ASN A 487 20.01 25.96 26.99
N TYR A 488 20.03 25.08 25.98
CA TYR A 488 21.15 24.20 25.67
C TYR A 488 22.15 24.79 24.67
N GLY A 489 21.97 26.06 24.28
CA GLY A 489 22.89 26.77 23.38
C GLY A 489 22.65 26.50 21.88
N VAL A 490 21.49 25.96 21.50
CA VAL A 490 21.10 25.79 20.10
C VAL A 490 20.52 27.10 19.54
N ASP A 491 21.06 27.59 18.43
CA ASP A 491 20.51 28.73 17.67
C ASP A 491 19.12 28.37 17.13
N THR A 492 18.08 28.91 17.75
CA THR A 492 16.71 28.48 17.50
C THR A 492 15.91 29.56 16.78
N MET A 493 15.38 29.20 15.61
CA MET A 493 14.42 30.00 14.86
C MET A 493 13.01 29.48 15.13
N SER A 494 12.19 30.24 15.84
CA SER A 494 10.79 29.88 16.07
C SER A 494 9.82 30.62 15.14
N ARG A 495 8.79 29.94 14.64
CA ARG A 495 7.68 30.51 13.87
C ARG A 495 6.36 29.93 14.37
N CYS A 496 5.36 30.78 14.60
CA CYS A 496 4.04 30.37 15.07
C CYS A 496 2.96 31.30 14.48
N GLU A 497 1.80 30.73 14.12
CA GLU A 497 0.59 31.46 13.71
C GLU A 497 0.71 32.36 12.44
N ALA A 498 0.11 33.56 12.47
CA ALA A 498 -0.40 34.32 11.32
C ALA A 498 0.64 34.75 10.28
N ASN A 499 1.93 34.70 10.63
CA ASN A 499 3.03 35.15 9.77
C ASN A 499 3.80 33.99 9.11
N CYS A 500 3.27 32.76 9.15
CA CYS A 500 3.85 31.59 8.50
C CYS A 500 3.35 31.50 7.06
N THR A 501 4.22 31.74 6.07
CA THR A 501 3.88 31.53 4.65
C THR A 501 4.44 30.22 4.10
N HIS A 502 3.81 29.75 3.03
CA HIS A 502 4.24 28.58 2.26
C HIS A 502 5.70 28.66 1.80
N ASP A 503 6.09 29.78 1.18
CA ASP A 503 7.42 29.94 0.58
C ASP A 503 8.51 30.08 1.64
N GLU A 504 8.22 30.74 2.76
CA GLU A 504 9.13 30.80 3.90
C GLU A 504 9.37 29.41 4.48
N PHE A 505 8.32 28.57 4.60
CA PHE A 505 8.48 27.21 5.06
C PHE A 505 9.37 26.40 4.11
N LEU A 506 9.10 26.45 2.79
CA LEU A 506 9.92 25.72 1.81
C LEU A 506 11.39 26.19 1.82
N GLY A 507 11.61 27.51 1.90
CA GLY A 507 12.95 28.07 2.00
C GLY A 507 13.68 27.60 3.26
N ALA A 508 12.99 27.57 4.40
CA ALA A 508 13.55 27.08 5.65
C ALA A 508 13.78 25.57 5.62
N PHE A 509 12.83 24.78 5.13
CA PHE A 509 12.94 23.32 5.02
C PHE A 509 14.11 22.89 4.12
N ALA A 510 14.37 23.62 3.03
CA ALA A 510 15.46 23.36 2.11
C ALA A 510 16.84 23.84 2.62
N ASN A 511 16.90 24.55 3.74
CA ASN A 511 18.15 25.08 4.28
C ASN A 511 19.04 23.95 4.84
N PRO A 512 20.26 23.75 4.30
CA PRO A 512 21.16 22.69 4.74
C PRO A 512 21.81 22.96 6.10
N GLU A 513 21.76 24.21 6.60
CA GLU A 513 22.35 24.62 7.88
C GLU A 513 21.49 24.27 9.10
N ILE A 514 20.26 23.79 8.89
CA ILE A 514 19.36 23.41 9.98
C ILE A 514 19.59 21.94 10.33
N ASP A 515 19.92 21.69 11.59
CA ASP A 515 20.20 20.35 12.11
C ASP A 515 18.92 19.66 12.61
N LEU A 516 17.99 20.45 13.14
CA LEU A 516 16.68 20.01 13.62
C LEU A 516 15.55 20.86 13.01
N LEU A 517 14.65 20.20 12.29
CA LEU A 517 13.37 20.76 11.86
C LEU A 517 12.28 20.18 12.76
N TRP A 518 11.65 21.01 13.59
CA TRP A 518 10.55 20.63 14.45
C TRP A 518 9.25 21.24 13.94
N ILE A 519 8.28 20.42 13.56
CA ILE A 519 6.99 20.88 13.05
C ILE A 519 5.88 20.38 13.97
N ALA A 520 5.20 21.31 14.63
CA ALA A 520 3.96 21.09 15.38
C ALA A 520 2.78 21.54 14.52
N GLY A 521 1.95 20.60 14.06
CA GLY A 521 0.92 20.93 13.07
C GLY A 521 -0.19 19.91 12.83
N HIS A 522 -0.92 20.12 11.73
CA HIS A 522 -1.87 19.13 11.21
C HIS A 522 -1.33 18.46 9.95
N GLY A 523 -1.36 17.13 9.94
CA GLY A 523 -1.23 16.34 8.73
C GLY A 523 -2.61 16.06 8.13
N ASN A 524 -2.68 16.04 6.80
CA ASN A 524 -3.83 15.61 6.04
C ASN A 524 -3.41 14.41 5.17
N TYR A 525 -3.58 13.20 5.71
CA TYR A 525 -3.27 11.98 4.97
C TYR A 525 -4.43 11.63 4.04
N ASN A 526 -4.15 11.55 2.75
CA ASN A 526 -5.14 11.19 1.76
C ASN A 526 -5.08 9.67 1.51
N PHE A 527 -6.09 8.93 2.01
CA PHE A 527 -6.15 7.48 1.93
C PHE A 527 -6.27 6.95 0.49
N ASP A 528 -6.93 7.71 -0.39
CA ASP A 528 -7.12 7.35 -1.80
C ASP A 528 -5.91 7.71 -2.66
N ARG A 529 -5.24 8.82 -2.30
CA ARG A 529 -4.08 9.38 -2.98
C ARG A 529 -2.99 9.75 -1.97
N PRO A 530 -2.25 8.77 -1.41
CA PRO A 530 -1.21 9.05 -0.42
C PRO A 530 -0.11 9.99 -0.93
N ASP A 531 0.08 10.06 -2.25
CA ASP A 531 0.92 11.04 -2.92
C ASP A 531 0.46 12.50 -2.75
N LEU A 532 -0.83 12.72 -2.57
CA LEU A 532 -1.43 14.02 -2.29
C LEU A 532 -1.62 14.25 -0.79
N SER A 533 -0.90 13.52 0.07
CA SER A 533 -0.89 13.82 1.50
C SER A 533 -0.15 15.12 1.77
N GLU A 534 -0.71 15.92 2.66
CA GLU A 534 -0.29 17.31 2.89
C GLU A 534 0.01 17.59 4.35
N LEU A 535 0.86 18.58 4.58
CA LEU A 535 1.17 19.17 5.87
C LEU A 535 0.70 20.62 5.91
N GLN A 536 0.00 21.01 6.97
CA GLN A 536 -0.34 22.40 7.19
C GLN A 536 0.89 23.19 7.65
N VAL A 537 1.27 24.20 6.89
CA VAL A 537 2.45 25.03 7.17
C VAL A 537 2.13 26.51 7.37
N GLY A 538 0.93 26.94 6.96
CA GLY A 538 0.52 28.34 7.03
C GLY A 538 -0.92 28.53 7.49
N SER A 539 -1.26 29.81 7.72
CA SER A 539 -2.63 30.24 8.00
C SER A 539 -3.29 30.89 6.76
N THR A 540 -2.50 31.33 5.79
CA THR A 540 -2.92 31.94 4.53
C THR A 540 -2.78 30.95 3.37
N SER A 541 -3.53 31.17 2.28
CA SER A 541 -3.51 30.28 1.12
C SER A 541 -2.29 30.55 0.22
N PRO A 542 -1.56 29.51 -0.24
CA PRO A 542 -1.73 28.10 0.08
C PRO A 542 -1.22 27.77 1.49
N LYS A 543 -2.05 27.06 2.27
CA LYS A 543 -1.73 26.72 3.67
C LYS A 543 -1.13 25.32 3.86
N TRP A 544 -1.13 24.53 2.79
CA TRP A 544 -0.76 23.12 2.76
C TRP A 544 0.41 22.91 1.80
N ILE A 545 1.29 21.97 2.15
CA ILE A 545 2.41 21.53 1.32
C ILE A 545 2.33 20.02 1.16
N CYS A 546 2.48 19.53 -0.07
CA CYS A 546 2.52 18.09 -0.34
C CYS A 546 3.95 17.53 -0.26
N ALA A 547 4.09 16.21 -0.08
CA ALA A 547 5.40 15.55 0.02
C ALA A 547 6.30 15.82 -1.20
N LYS A 548 5.72 15.97 -2.40
CA LYS A 548 6.46 16.26 -3.64
C LYS A 548 7.27 17.55 -3.57
N GLU A 549 6.76 18.56 -2.90
CA GLU A 549 7.45 19.85 -2.78
C GLU A 549 8.62 19.77 -1.81
N LEU A 550 8.47 18.99 -0.74
CA LEU A 550 9.49 18.72 0.27
C LEU A 550 10.66 17.89 -0.27
N LEU A 551 10.40 17.01 -1.24
CA LEU A 551 11.41 16.18 -1.90
C LEU A 551 12.41 16.98 -2.75
N LYS A 552 12.13 18.25 -3.09
CA LYS A 552 13.01 19.11 -3.91
C LYS A 552 14.21 19.67 -3.14
N ARG A 553 14.43 19.26 -1.89
CA ARG A 553 15.53 19.74 -1.05
C ARG A 553 16.90 19.26 -1.54
N LYS A 554 17.95 19.97 -1.12
CA LYS A 554 19.33 19.52 -1.32
C LYS A 554 19.69 18.39 -0.35
N LYS A 555 20.56 17.48 -0.80
CA LYS A 555 21.20 16.49 0.08
C LYS A 555 22.23 17.18 0.98
N ASN A 556 22.40 16.63 2.17
CA ASN A 556 23.29 17.08 3.22
C ASN A 556 24.49 16.14 3.37
N ALA A 557 25.60 16.66 3.92
CA ALA A 557 26.80 15.86 4.21
C ALA A 557 26.70 15.03 5.50
N GLN A 558 25.74 15.34 6.38
CA GLN A 558 25.45 14.66 7.64
C GLN A 558 23.95 14.62 7.87
N ARG A 559 23.49 13.65 8.66
CA ARG A 559 22.07 13.36 8.89
C ARG A 559 21.44 14.41 9.79
N ARG A 560 20.45 15.15 9.27
CA ARG A 560 19.60 16.05 10.07
C ARG A 560 18.38 15.31 10.59
N LEU A 561 17.74 15.84 11.63
CA LEU A 561 16.50 15.31 12.18
C LEU A 561 15.30 16.18 11.75
N VAL A 562 14.22 15.53 11.32
CA VAL A 562 12.91 16.17 11.17
C VAL A 562 11.92 15.51 12.11
N VAL A 563 11.32 16.29 12.98
CA VAL A 563 10.23 15.88 13.86
C VAL A 563 8.94 16.44 13.31
N PHE A 564 8.10 15.55 12.78
CA PHE A 564 6.74 15.84 12.36
C PHE A 564 5.79 15.45 13.48
N ASN A 565 5.66 16.35 14.47
CA ASN A 565 4.76 16.17 15.60
C ASN A 565 3.32 16.50 15.20
N PHE A 566 2.78 15.66 14.31
CA PHE A 566 1.42 15.75 13.80
C PHE A 566 0.85 14.39 13.42
N CYS A 567 -0.48 14.32 13.41
CA CYS A 567 -1.25 13.12 13.11
C CYS A 567 -0.95 12.57 11.70
N PHE A 568 -0.83 11.24 11.58
CA PHE A 568 -0.61 10.53 10.31
C PHE A 568 0.66 10.88 9.51
N GLY A 569 1.58 11.69 10.02
CA GLY A 569 2.84 11.98 9.31
C GLY A 569 3.67 10.71 9.06
N GLY A 570 3.51 9.69 9.91
CA GLY A 570 4.17 8.40 9.78
C GLY A 570 3.39 7.34 9.03
N LYS A 571 2.16 7.61 8.60
CA LYS A 571 1.36 6.62 7.89
C LYS A 571 1.93 6.38 6.51
N ALA A 572 2.14 5.12 6.16
CA ALA A 572 2.47 4.70 4.80
C ALA A 572 1.25 4.09 4.10
N LEU A 573 1.28 4.07 2.77
CA LEU A 573 0.35 3.29 1.95
C LEU A 573 0.38 1.83 2.41
N ILE A 574 -0.79 1.31 2.78
CA ILE A 574 -0.93 -0.08 3.22
C ILE A 574 -1.05 -0.94 1.97
N SER A 575 0.04 -1.60 1.62
CA SER A 575 0.13 -2.54 0.52
C SER A 575 1.09 -3.67 0.88
N ASN A 576 1.27 -4.65 -0.01
CA ASN A 576 2.22 -5.73 0.20
C ASN A 576 3.67 -5.26 -0.14
N ALA A 577 4.08 -4.15 0.47
CA ALA A 577 5.33 -3.43 0.25
C ALA A 577 5.88 -2.91 1.58
N PRO A 578 7.16 -2.53 1.67
CA PRO A 578 7.68 -1.80 2.83
C PRO A 578 7.06 -0.40 2.92
N ALA A 579 7.23 0.27 4.07
CA ALA A 579 6.79 1.65 4.26
C ALA A 579 7.58 2.59 3.34
N LYS A 580 7.09 2.85 2.12
CA LYS A 580 7.78 3.72 1.16
C LYS A 580 7.01 4.98 0.80
N VAL A 581 5.67 4.93 0.81
CA VAL A 581 4.81 6.00 0.29
C VAL A 581 4.01 6.62 1.43
N GLY A 582 4.26 7.89 1.72
CA GLY A 582 3.71 8.67 2.83
C GLY A 582 4.66 9.80 3.17
N ILE A 583 4.21 10.84 3.89
CA ILE A 583 5.04 12.04 4.14
C ILE A 583 6.35 11.67 4.83
N GLY A 584 6.30 10.99 5.98
CA GLY A 584 7.48 10.57 6.72
C GLY A 584 8.36 9.59 5.95
N PRO A 585 7.85 8.40 5.55
CA PRO A 585 8.64 7.38 4.88
C PRO A 585 9.37 7.84 3.62
N MET A 586 8.79 8.79 2.86
CA MET A 586 9.39 9.31 1.63
C MET A 586 10.48 10.35 1.87
N LEU A 587 10.38 11.08 2.98
CA LEU A 587 11.33 12.13 3.33
C LEU A 587 12.54 11.59 4.09
N ALA A 588 12.44 10.39 4.65
CA ALA A 588 13.59 9.69 5.19
C ALA A 588 14.58 9.30 4.07
N SER A 589 15.85 9.53 4.34
CA SER A 589 16.99 9.26 3.46
C SER A 589 18.26 9.12 4.29
N ASN A 590 19.38 8.78 3.66
CA ASN A 590 20.65 8.68 4.39
C ASN A 590 21.01 9.95 5.19
N ASP A 591 20.65 11.12 4.68
CA ASP A 591 20.98 12.42 5.25
C ASP A 591 19.83 13.06 6.04
N GLN A 592 18.72 12.35 6.26
CA GLN A 592 17.57 12.86 7.01
C GLN A 592 16.80 11.73 7.71
N ALA A 593 16.77 11.78 9.05
CA ALA A 593 15.90 10.93 9.86
C ALA A 593 14.55 11.61 10.11
N ILE A 594 13.49 10.82 10.24
CA ILE A 594 12.13 11.32 10.51
C ILE A 594 11.57 10.68 11.78
N ILE A 595 11.06 11.50 12.71
CA ILE A 595 10.21 11.08 13.82
C ILE A 595 8.80 11.65 13.60
N THR A 596 7.77 10.82 13.75
CA THR A 596 6.37 11.24 13.50
C THR A 596 5.37 10.25 14.08
N HIS A 597 4.06 10.42 13.81
CA HIS A 597 2.97 9.57 14.34
C HIS A 597 2.27 8.75 13.25
N LEU A 598 2.04 7.46 13.52
CA LEU A 598 1.37 6.52 12.62
C LEU A 598 -0.13 6.82 12.41
N TRP A 599 -0.78 7.45 13.39
CA TRP A 599 -2.22 7.75 13.41
C TRP A 599 -2.50 9.03 14.25
N PRO A 600 -3.75 9.47 14.41
CA PRO A 600 -4.06 10.64 15.21
C PRO A 600 -3.77 10.41 16.67
N VAL A 601 -3.23 11.42 17.34
CA VAL A 601 -2.96 11.37 18.78
C VAL A 601 -3.61 12.55 19.47
N ASP A 602 -3.86 12.41 20.75
CA ASP A 602 -4.23 13.55 21.57
C ASP A 602 -3.10 14.59 21.57
N ASP A 603 -3.44 15.86 21.41
CA ASP A 603 -2.47 16.94 21.29
C ASP A 603 -1.60 17.07 22.57
N GLU A 604 -2.16 16.80 23.75
CA GLU A 604 -1.41 16.79 25.02
C GLU A 604 -0.37 15.67 25.03
N VAL A 605 -0.75 14.47 24.55
CA VAL A 605 0.13 13.32 24.43
C VAL A 605 1.27 13.59 23.45
N ALA A 606 0.96 14.22 22.30
CA ALA A 606 1.95 14.62 21.31
C ALA A 606 2.93 15.66 21.87
N MET A 607 2.43 16.62 22.65
CA MET A 607 3.26 17.63 23.32
C MET A 607 4.15 17.00 24.39
N ASP A 608 3.61 16.16 25.27
CA ASP A 608 4.37 15.47 26.33
C ASP A 608 5.54 14.65 25.74
N TYR A 609 5.24 13.87 24.70
CA TYR A 609 6.25 13.13 23.94
C TYR A 609 7.32 14.05 23.35
N GLY A 610 6.89 15.15 22.73
CA GLY A 610 7.77 16.13 22.11
C GLY A 610 8.73 16.78 23.11
N LEU A 611 8.23 17.12 24.30
CA LEU A 611 9.03 17.73 25.35
C LEU A 611 10.07 16.77 25.93
N ASP A 612 9.73 15.49 26.13
CA ASP A 612 10.70 14.49 26.57
C ASP A 612 11.75 14.22 25.47
N LEU A 613 11.32 14.14 24.21
CA LEU A 613 12.20 13.95 23.07
C LEU A 613 13.23 15.08 22.95
N VAL A 614 12.81 16.34 22.99
CA VAL A 614 13.75 17.47 22.89
C VAL A 614 14.68 17.52 24.09
N ALA A 615 14.21 17.18 25.30
CA ALA A 615 15.07 17.15 26.48
C ALA A 615 16.21 16.12 26.33
N ARG A 616 15.93 14.94 25.77
CA ARG A 616 16.94 13.89 25.51
C ARG A 616 17.90 14.27 24.40
N LEU A 617 17.40 14.88 23.34
CA LEU A 617 18.23 15.42 22.26
C LEU A 617 19.19 16.49 22.81
N CYS A 618 18.69 17.41 23.64
CA CYS A 618 19.53 18.37 24.34
C CYS A 618 20.53 17.65 25.25
N ALA A 619 20.17 16.57 25.94
CA ALA A 619 21.12 15.80 26.75
C ALA A 619 22.23 15.08 25.95
N GLY A 620 22.23 15.18 24.62
CA GLY A 620 23.26 14.62 23.74
C GLY A 620 23.02 13.17 23.30
N ALA A 621 21.81 12.64 23.52
CA ALA A 621 21.43 11.34 22.96
C ALA A 621 21.42 11.39 21.43
N SER A 622 21.77 10.29 20.77
CA SER A 622 21.54 10.15 19.33
C SER A 622 20.04 10.23 19.01
N TYR A 623 19.69 10.47 17.74
CA TYR A 623 18.28 10.66 17.38
C TYR A 623 17.42 9.45 17.73
N PHE A 624 17.94 8.25 17.51
CA PHE A 624 17.21 7.02 17.79
C PHE A 624 17.17 6.67 19.28
N GLU A 625 18.25 6.92 20.04
CA GLU A 625 18.23 6.75 21.50
C GLU A 625 17.24 7.69 22.19
N ALA A 626 17.17 8.95 21.72
CA ALA A 626 16.19 9.92 22.19
C ALA A 626 14.77 9.44 21.89
N PHE A 627 14.51 8.91 20.69
CA PHE A 627 13.24 8.31 20.32
C PHE A 627 12.83 7.15 21.25
N CYS A 628 13.68 6.13 21.42
CA CYS A 628 13.38 4.95 22.24
C CYS A 628 13.08 5.33 23.69
N SER A 629 13.90 6.20 24.27
CA SER A 629 13.73 6.56 25.67
C SER A 629 12.50 7.45 25.90
N SER A 630 12.09 8.22 24.87
CA SER A 630 10.83 8.98 24.90
C SER A 630 9.60 8.08 24.78
N LEU A 631 9.69 7.00 24.01
CA LEU A 631 8.64 5.97 23.98
C LEU A 631 8.43 5.33 25.36
N ASP A 632 9.52 4.97 26.05
CA ASP A 632 9.45 4.36 27.38
C ASP A 632 8.78 5.32 28.39
N SER A 633 9.17 6.59 28.38
CA SER A 633 8.60 7.60 29.28
C SER A 633 7.13 7.88 28.99
N LEU A 634 6.76 7.98 27.71
CA LEU A 634 5.37 8.19 27.30
C LEU A 634 4.48 7.02 27.72
N ARG A 635 4.97 5.78 27.55
CA ARG A 635 4.28 4.57 28.02
C ARG A 635 4.10 4.57 29.54
N GLU A 636 5.11 4.96 30.30
CA GLU A 636 5.02 5.03 31.77
C GLU A 636 4.00 6.08 32.24
N CYS A 637 3.92 7.22 31.55
CA CYS A 637 2.98 8.30 31.87
C CYS A 637 1.54 8.02 31.41
N LYS A 638 1.35 7.34 30.28
CA LYS A 638 0.03 7.10 29.66
C LYS A 638 -0.18 5.60 29.32
N PRO A 639 -0.04 4.67 30.28
CA PRO A 639 0.08 3.22 29.99
C PRO A 639 -1.20 2.56 29.44
N VAL A 640 -2.36 3.17 29.69
CA VAL A 640 -3.67 2.55 29.46
C VAL A 640 -4.04 2.48 27.98
N ASP A 641 -3.66 3.48 27.19
CA ASP A 641 -4.05 3.59 25.78
C ASP A 641 -2.84 3.47 24.86
N ILE A 642 -2.67 2.29 24.25
CA ILE A 642 -1.64 2.01 23.24
C ILE A 642 -1.71 2.95 22.03
N ARG A 643 -2.85 3.56 21.73
CA ARG A 643 -2.94 4.56 20.65
C ARG A 643 -2.13 5.81 20.97
N ASN A 644 -1.94 6.13 22.25
CA ASN A 644 -1.17 7.29 22.67
C ASN A 644 0.33 7.00 22.56
N TRP A 645 0.81 5.97 23.28
CA TRP A 645 2.24 5.67 23.35
C TRP A 645 2.80 4.84 22.19
N GLY A 646 1.95 4.14 21.45
CA GLY A 646 2.35 3.30 20.31
C GLY A 646 2.44 4.03 18.97
N SER A 647 1.94 5.26 18.90
CA SER A 647 1.89 6.03 17.65
C SER A 647 3.25 6.53 17.13
N PRO A 648 4.25 6.91 17.98
CA PRO A 648 5.48 7.48 17.45
C PRO A 648 6.28 6.43 16.68
N VAL A 649 6.85 6.85 15.55
CA VAL A 649 7.64 6.01 14.64
C VAL A 649 8.88 6.76 14.18
N PHE A 650 9.98 6.03 14.04
CA PHE A 650 11.27 6.52 13.55
C PHE A 650 11.60 5.85 12.21
N TYR A 651 11.75 6.66 11.16
CA TYR A 651 12.13 6.23 9.81
C TYR A 651 13.54 6.71 9.44
N GLU A 652 14.25 5.85 8.70
CA GLU A 652 15.55 6.15 8.09
C GLU A 652 15.72 5.66 6.65
#